data_AF-A0A953UJZ6-F1
#
_entry.id   AF-A0A953UJZ6-F1
#
_cell.length_a   1.000
_cell.length_b   1.000
_cell.length_c   1.000
_cell.angle_alpha   90.00
_cell.angle_beta   90.00
_cell.angle_gamma   90.00
#
_symmetry.space_group_name_H-M   'P 1'
#
loop_
_entity.id
_entity.type
_entity.pdbx_description
1 polymer ?
#
loop_
_entity_poly.entity_id
_entity_poly.type
_entity_poly.pdbx_seq_one_letter_code
_entity_poly.pdbx_strand_id
1 'polypeptide(L)'
;MNGLRQDLRFAIRTFSRSPGFLLVAMLSLGLGIGANTAIFSLINAVMLRILPVSHPKELVLLTDPGSAGVSVETTEGGPRSLLSYTEFQELRAHNSVFSGMYAAQSALSERDVFTAHNTGEQATKAKIQLVSGEFFGVLGVKPIVGRAFTPEEDKAPGASPLAVLSYGFWQREFGGDAGVVGKTIRVGQAPFEIVGVAPQGFRGMLVGSESDLWIPITMQEQVLPGRNYLQPRDTLWLQVMGRLAPGISRAKAEAGINVAFQQILQGLASALPTEKERREMLDQQIQLRSGSTGASRLRDRFQDPLLLLMAMVGLVLLIACANVANLMLARATGRQREIGVRLALGAGRARLIRQLLTESVLVAALGGILGALLASWGTDLLVKLVAGGGYDVAVEVHRDVRIFLFTGAIALLTGILFGLLPALRATRVDLNRTLAASARGSIGGRASARTGRLLVVAQVALSLLLLTGATLLVRSLHNLAAQPLGFNRDHLLMVRVDPVTAGYRGANVGALYRRLRERLLAIPGMRGVTLSNAGLFGGDAGDPISLEGTGRRTPDELRSRWTLVGPAYFSTLGIPLLRGREIDAADAAHGSQVAVVNESFAKFFFADSDPIGKHVTDEYPTTRETYEIVGVAADAREHGPSETKRARFYANLFHPIGTVDGATFLLNGWGDPGNLISAVRRSIADVDRGLPLLNLRTVNEQIDRRLVTQRLMADLSAFFGGLALLMAAIGLYGVMSYSMSRRTGEIGIRMALGASQTGVLRMVLRETFRLVALGVAIGLPCALAAARLIANRLFGLTWADPSTLALAILTIFCVTLLAGYIPARRAARIDPMAALRND
;
A
#
# COMPACT_ATOMS: atom_id res chain seq x y z
N MET A 1 21.97 -16.28 -42.05
CA MET A 1 21.01 -16.90 -41.09
C MET A 1 21.39 -18.31 -40.60
N ASN A 2 22.30 -19.06 -41.25
CA ASN A 2 22.64 -20.44 -40.84
C ASN A 2 23.41 -20.58 -39.52
N GLY A 3 24.19 -19.57 -39.11
CA GLY A 3 24.99 -19.61 -37.88
C GLY A 3 24.18 -19.61 -36.58
N LEU A 4 23.13 -18.78 -36.49
CA LEU A 4 22.32 -18.65 -35.26
C LEU A 4 21.52 -19.94 -34.97
N ARG A 5 20.99 -20.58 -36.02
CA ARG A 5 20.25 -21.85 -35.91
C ARG A 5 21.15 -23.01 -35.46
N GLN A 6 22.41 -23.03 -35.91
CA GLN A 6 23.42 -23.97 -35.44
C GLN A 6 23.77 -23.71 -33.96
N ASP A 7 23.99 -22.45 -33.60
CA ASP A 7 24.32 -22.06 -32.22
C ASP A 7 23.17 -22.45 -31.26
N LEU A 8 21.91 -22.30 -31.67
CA LEU A 8 20.73 -22.70 -30.90
C LEU A 8 20.61 -24.22 -30.71
N ARG A 9 20.75 -25.00 -31.79
CA ARG A 9 20.76 -26.48 -31.72
C ARG A 9 21.88 -27.00 -30.83
N PHE A 10 23.05 -26.37 -30.93
CA PHE A 10 24.19 -26.70 -30.09
C PHE A 10 23.92 -26.41 -28.62
N ALA A 11 23.35 -25.24 -28.30
CA ALA A 11 22.98 -24.88 -26.93
C ALA A 11 22.02 -25.90 -26.31
N ILE A 12 20.96 -26.29 -27.04
CA ILE A 12 19.97 -27.28 -26.58
C ILE A 12 20.64 -28.63 -26.26
N ARG A 13 21.47 -29.16 -27.18
CA ARG A 13 22.20 -30.43 -26.98
C ARG A 13 23.20 -30.35 -25.83
N THR A 14 23.74 -29.16 -25.57
CA THR A 14 24.68 -28.91 -24.49
C THR A 14 23.96 -28.85 -23.14
N PHE A 15 22.74 -28.33 -23.09
CA PHE A 15 21.92 -28.31 -21.87
C PHE A 15 21.32 -29.68 -21.53
N SER A 16 20.96 -30.50 -22.52
CA SER A 16 20.46 -31.86 -22.27
C SER A 16 21.49 -32.77 -21.58
N ARG A 17 22.79 -32.45 -21.71
CA ARG A 17 23.89 -33.16 -21.03
C ARG A 17 24.18 -32.65 -19.61
N SER A 18 23.57 -31.53 -19.19
CA SER A 18 23.77 -30.95 -17.86
C SER A 18 22.45 -30.39 -17.29
N PRO A 19 21.45 -31.25 -17.05
CA PRO A 19 20.11 -30.82 -16.65
C PRO A 19 20.10 -30.08 -15.31
N GLY A 20 20.93 -30.48 -14.35
CA GLY A 20 21.00 -29.81 -13.04
C GLY A 20 21.45 -28.35 -13.13
N PHE A 21 22.40 -28.04 -14.02
CA PHE A 21 22.81 -26.66 -14.27
C PHE A 21 21.65 -25.82 -14.84
N LEU A 22 20.97 -26.36 -15.85
CA LEU A 22 19.87 -25.66 -16.51
C LEU A 22 18.75 -25.38 -15.51
N LEU A 23 18.41 -26.37 -14.68
CA LEU A 23 17.34 -26.26 -13.69
C LEU A 23 17.65 -25.21 -12.62
N VAL A 24 18.86 -25.21 -12.04
CA VAL A 24 19.25 -24.20 -11.03
C VAL A 24 19.29 -22.79 -11.64
N ALA A 25 19.85 -22.63 -12.84
CA ALA A 25 19.92 -21.34 -13.51
C ALA A 25 18.53 -20.82 -13.90
N MET A 26 17.67 -21.69 -14.44
CA MET A 26 16.30 -21.35 -14.82
C MET A 26 15.45 -21.00 -13.60
N LEU A 27 15.53 -21.75 -12.50
CA LEU A 27 14.79 -21.44 -11.27
C LEU A 27 15.27 -20.13 -10.64
N SER A 28 16.58 -19.89 -10.59
CA SER A 28 17.14 -18.65 -10.03
C SER A 28 16.67 -17.43 -10.82
N LEU A 29 16.76 -17.47 -12.15
CA LEU A 29 16.27 -16.39 -13.02
C LEU A 29 14.75 -16.29 -13.01
N GLY A 30 14.03 -17.41 -13.01
CA GLY A 30 12.57 -17.43 -12.96
C GLY A 30 12.04 -16.75 -11.69
N LEU A 31 12.62 -17.04 -10.53
CA LEU A 31 12.26 -16.37 -9.29
C LEU A 31 12.61 -14.88 -9.30
N GLY A 32 13.82 -14.52 -9.74
CA GLY A 32 14.23 -13.11 -9.82
C GLY A 32 13.40 -12.28 -10.80
N ILE A 33 13.23 -12.77 -12.03
CA ILE A 33 12.45 -12.12 -13.08
C ILE A 33 10.96 -12.10 -12.73
N GLY A 34 10.44 -13.20 -12.18
CA GLY A 34 9.03 -13.32 -11.78
C GLY A 34 8.67 -12.36 -10.65
N ALA A 35 9.52 -12.24 -9.63
CA ALA A 35 9.33 -11.27 -8.54
C ALA A 35 9.34 -9.82 -9.06
N ASN A 36 10.30 -9.46 -9.93
CA ASN A 36 10.35 -8.13 -10.54
C ASN A 36 9.11 -7.86 -11.40
N THR A 37 8.67 -8.85 -12.17
CA THR A 37 7.49 -8.74 -13.04
C THR A 37 6.22 -8.58 -12.20
N ALA A 38 6.06 -9.31 -11.10
CA ALA A 38 4.90 -9.19 -10.21
C ALA A 38 4.81 -7.80 -9.56
N ILE A 39 5.90 -7.32 -8.95
CA ILE A 39 5.93 -5.98 -8.32
C ILE A 39 5.76 -4.88 -9.38
N PHE A 40 6.39 -5.00 -10.55
CA PHE A 40 6.18 -4.07 -11.65
C PHE A 40 4.74 -4.08 -12.16
N SER A 41 4.06 -5.23 -12.15
CA SER A 41 2.66 -5.33 -12.54
C SER A 41 1.75 -4.55 -11.58
N LEU A 42 2.02 -4.61 -10.27
CA LEU A 42 1.33 -3.78 -9.27
C LEU A 42 1.63 -2.28 -9.48
N ILE A 43 2.89 -1.92 -9.70
CA ILE A 43 3.28 -0.53 -10.01
C ILE A 43 2.58 -0.05 -11.28
N ASN A 44 2.53 -0.87 -12.34
CA ASN A 44 1.84 -0.51 -13.57
C ASN A 44 0.35 -0.30 -13.32
N ALA A 45 -0.28 -1.19 -12.56
CA ALA A 45 -1.71 -1.14 -12.28
C ALA A 45 -2.11 0.02 -11.36
N VAL A 46 -1.27 0.39 -10.38
CA VAL A 46 -1.55 1.47 -9.41
C VAL A 46 -1.05 2.84 -9.89
N MET A 47 0.15 2.89 -10.48
CA MET A 47 0.85 4.14 -10.81
C MET A 47 0.83 4.51 -12.30
N LEU A 48 0.79 3.54 -13.22
CA LEU A 48 0.96 3.84 -14.64
C LEU A 48 -0.31 3.63 -15.47
N ARG A 49 -1.36 3.05 -14.87
CA ARG A 49 -2.63 2.82 -15.53
C ARG A 49 -3.30 4.15 -15.86
N ILE A 50 -3.50 4.36 -17.16
CA ILE A 50 -4.19 5.51 -17.71
C ILE A 50 -5.69 5.24 -17.63
N LEU A 51 -6.48 6.29 -17.37
CA LEU A 51 -7.94 6.19 -17.39
C LEU A 51 -8.42 5.76 -18.79
N PRO A 52 -9.41 4.85 -18.89
CA PRO A 52 -10.00 4.41 -20.16
C PRO A 52 -10.98 5.48 -20.68
N VAL A 53 -10.42 6.65 -20.99
CA VAL A 53 -11.15 7.87 -21.36
C VAL A 53 -10.48 8.50 -22.58
N SER A 54 -11.18 9.41 -23.26
CA SER A 54 -10.64 10.05 -24.46
C SER A 54 -9.53 11.05 -24.10
N HIS A 55 -8.41 11.02 -24.83
CA HIS A 55 -7.25 11.91 -24.65
C HIS A 55 -6.86 12.17 -23.16
N PRO A 56 -6.50 11.13 -22.39
CA PRO A 56 -6.31 11.23 -20.94
C PRO A 56 -5.13 12.14 -20.55
N LYS A 57 -4.15 12.33 -21.44
CA LYS A 57 -2.98 13.20 -21.20
C LYS A 57 -3.34 14.69 -21.07
N GLU A 58 -4.51 15.09 -21.54
CA GLU A 58 -5.02 16.47 -21.45
C GLU A 58 -5.75 16.74 -20.14
N LEU A 59 -6.06 15.68 -19.37
CA LEU A 59 -6.76 15.82 -18.10
C LEU A 59 -5.80 16.29 -17.01
N VAL A 60 -6.24 17.25 -16.22
CA VAL A 60 -5.51 17.79 -15.07
C VAL A 60 -6.43 17.89 -13.85
N LEU A 61 -5.93 17.47 -12.70
CA LEU A 61 -6.60 17.62 -11.41
C LEU A 61 -6.25 18.99 -10.83
N LEU A 62 -7.27 19.69 -10.35
CA LEU A 62 -7.13 20.97 -9.64
C LEU A 62 -6.98 20.76 -8.13
N THR A 63 -7.39 19.59 -7.64
CA THR A 63 -7.33 19.20 -6.23
C THR A 63 -6.26 18.14 -6.01
N ASP A 64 -5.92 17.87 -4.76
CA ASP A 64 -4.98 16.81 -4.43
C ASP A 64 -5.59 15.42 -4.74
N PRO A 65 -4.98 14.59 -5.61
CA PRO A 65 -5.47 13.25 -5.94
C PRO A 65 -5.58 12.30 -4.74
N GLY A 66 -4.83 12.56 -3.67
CA GLY A 66 -4.83 11.78 -2.43
C GLY A 66 -5.88 12.19 -1.41
N SER A 67 -6.43 13.39 -1.56
CA SER A 67 -7.38 13.96 -0.61
C SER A 67 -8.81 13.49 -0.86
N ALA A 68 -9.51 13.14 0.21
CA ALA A 68 -10.90 12.68 0.18
C ALA A 68 -11.60 12.94 1.51
N GLY A 69 -12.92 13.08 1.45
CA GLY A 69 -13.77 13.37 2.61
C GLY A 69 -14.36 14.77 2.53
N VAL A 70 -14.67 15.31 3.71
CA VAL A 70 -15.19 16.67 3.86
C VAL A 70 -14.29 17.39 4.84
N SER A 71 -13.81 18.57 4.47
CA SER A 71 -13.11 19.49 5.35
C SER A 71 -13.86 20.81 5.40
N VAL A 72 -13.95 21.41 6.58
CA VAL A 72 -14.64 22.69 6.75
C VAL A 72 -13.63 23.73 7.27
N GLU A 73 -13.72 24.98 6.81
CA GLU A 73 -12.93 26.12 7.29
C GLU A 73 -11.39 25.93 7.20
N THR A 74 -10.89 25.37 6.09
CA THR A 74 -9.43 25.26 5.94
C THR A 74 -8.83 26.63 5.61
N THR A 75 -8.25 27.28 6.63
CA THR A 75 -7.42 28.48 6.48
C THR A 75 -5.97 28.15 6.23
N GLU A 76 -5.53 26.89 6.37
CA GLU A 76 -4.13 26.50 6.11
C GLU A 76 -3.70 26.95 4.71
N GLY A 77 -2.56 27.66 4.64
CA GLY A 77 -1.98 28.14 3.39
C GLY A 77 -1.45 27.02 2.50
N GLY A 78 -1.03 27.37 1.28
CA GLY A 78 -0.46 26.42 0.32
C GLY A 78 -1.49 25.67 -0.56
N PRO A 79 -1.13 24.49 -1.10
CA PRO A 79 -1.94 23.84 -2.14
C PRO A 79 -3.33 23.39 -1.65
N ARG A 80 -4.38 23.77 -2.39
CA ARG A 80 -5.75 23.30 -2.12
C ARG A 80 -5.88 21.78 -2.30
N SER A 81 -6.45 21.15 -1.28
CA SER A 81 -6.66 19.70 -1.23
C SER A 81 -8.01 19.27 -1.81
N LEU A 82 -9.08 20.01 -1.53
CA LEU A 82 -10.45 19.81 -2.02
C LEU A 82 -11.08 21.18 -2.33
N LEU A 83 -12.21 21.19 -3.04
CA LEU A 83 -13.00 22.41 -3.31
C LEU A 83 -14.45 22.27 -2.83
N SER A 84 -15.09 23.39 -2.52
CA SER A 84 -16.54 23.47 -2.31
C SER A 84 -17.29 23.48 -3.64
N TYR A 85 -18.59 23.23 -3.59
CA TYR A 85 -19.43 23.30 -4.78
C TYR A 85 -19.49 24.73 -5.35
N THR A 86 -19.58 25.74 -4.48
CA THR A 86 -19.61 27.15 -4.87
C THR A 86 -18.29 27.61 -5.52
N GLU A 87 -17.13 27.22 -4.95
CA GLU A 87 -15.83 27.50 -5.58
C GLU A 87 -15.73 26.85 -6.97
N PHE A 88 -16.19 25.60 -7.12
CA PHE A 88 -16.23 24.92 -8.41
C PHE A 88 -17.12 25.68 -9.42
N GLN A 89 -18.31 26.11 -9.02
CA GLN A 89 -19.22 26.87 -9.90
C GLN A 89 -18.58 28.18 -10.39
N GLU A 90 -17.91 28.91 -9.50
CA GLU A 90 -17.24 30.17 -9.84
C GLU A 90 -16.03 29.95 -10.77
N LEU A 91 -15.21 28.94 -10.48
CA LEU A 91 -14.10 28.55 -11.36
C LEU A 91 -14.60 28.10 -12.74
N ARG A 92 -15.72 27.37 -12.80
CA ARG A 92 -16.35 26.96 -14.05
C ARG A 92 -16.85 28.17 -14.85
N ALA A 93 -17.43 29.17 -14.19
CA ALA A 93 -17.92 30.39 -14.84
C ALA A 93 -16.79 31.27 -15.40
N HIS A 94 -15.62 31.29 -14.75
CA HIS A 94 -14.45 32.07 -15.17
C HIS A 94 -13.39 31.24 -15.91
N ASN A 95 -13.73 30.04 -16.35
CA ASN A 95 -12.80 29.14 -17.02
C ASN A 95 -12.45 29.64 -18.44
N SER A 96 -11.16 29.91 -18.68
CA SER A 96 -10.61 30.25 -20.00
C SER A 96 -9.50 29.31 -20.47
N VAL A 97 -9.06 28.38 -19.61
CA VAL A 97 -7.87 27.54 -19.84
C VAL A 97 -8.21 26.06 -20.12
N PHE A 98 -9.44 25.65 -19.84
CA PHE A 98 -9.91 24.29 -20.05
C PHE A 98 -11.02 24.24 -21.11
N SER A 99 -11.03 23.21 -21.96
CA SER A 99 -12.16 22.91 -22.84
C SER A 99 -13.41 22.46 -22.08
N GLY A 100 -13.24 22.04 -20.84
CA GLY A 100 -14.33 21.71 -19.92
C GLY A 100 -13.79 21.31 -18.56
N MET A 101 -14.61 21.48 -17.54
CA MET A 101 -14.34 21.10 -16.16
C MET A 101 -15.52 20.35 -15.58
N TYR A 102 -15.26 19.45 -14.65
CA TYR A 102 -16.30 18.78 -13.89
C TYR A 102 -15.88 18.63 -12.43
N ALA A 103 -16.87 18.45 -11.55
CA ALA A 103 -16.66 18.09 -10.16
C ALA A 103 -17.23 16.71 -9.87
N ALA A 104 -16.60 16.01 -8.95
CA ALA A 104 -17.11 14.76 -8.40
C ALA A 104 -16.87 14.73 -6.90
N GLN A 105 -17.75 14.03 -6.18
CA GLN A 105 -17.56 13.71 -4.79
C GLN A 105 -16.21 13.00 -4.59
N SER A 106 -15.42 13.51 -3.63
CA SER A 106 -14.06 13.03 -3.37
C SER A 106 -13.97 11.61 -2.79
N ALA A 107 -15.09 11.09 -2.27
CA ALA A 107 -15.22 9.73 -1.74
C ALA A 107 -16.53 9.10 -2.23
N LEU A 108 -16.55 7.78 -2.40
CA LEU A 108 -17.77 7.06 -2.73
C LEU A 108 -18.65 6.89 -1.49
N SER A 109 -19.96 7.04 -1.67
CA SER A 109 -20.96 6.76 -0.65
C SER A 109 -21.54 5.37 -0.87
N GLU A 110 -21.36 4.46 0.09
CA GLU A 110 -22.03 3.16 0.05
C GLU A 110 -23.47 3.32 0.56
N ARG A 111 -24.46 2.95 -0.27
CA ARG A 111 -25.88 3.06 0.04
C ARG A 111 -26.65 1.81 -0.39
N ASP A 112 -27.77 1.58 0.27
CA ASP A 112 -28.70 0.53 -0.09
C ASP A 112 -29.51 0.94 -1.32
N VAL A 113 -29.54 0.05 -2.31
CA VAL A 113 -30.24 0.23 -3.59
C VAL A 113 -31.27 -0.89 -3.75
N PHE A 114 -32.50 -0.48 -4.00
CA PHE A 114 -33.62 -1.37 -4.27
C PHE A 114 -33.95 -1.33 -5.75
N THR A 115 -33.95 -2.50 -6.38
CA THR A 115 -34.32 -2.70 -7.79
C THR A 115 -35.70 -3.34 -7.88
N ALA A 116 -36.33 -3.28 -9.06
CA ALA A 116 -37.65 -3.86 -9.29
C ALA A 116 -37.73 -5.39 -9.04
N HIS A 117 -36.59 -6.10 -9.08
CA HIS A 117 -36.52 -7.54 -8.80
C HIS A 117 -36.31 -7.87 -7.30
N ASN A 118 -35.96 -6.86 -6.48
CA ASN A 118 -35.69 -6.99 -5.04
C ASN A 118 -36.73 -6.25 -4.19
N THR A 119 -37.99 -6.18 -4.63
CA THR A 119 -39.10 -5.60 -3.88
C THR A 119 -39.47 -6.47 -2.67
N GLY A 120 -38.69 -6.39 -1.58
CA GLY A 120 -39.16 -6.82 -0.27
C GLY A 120 -38.10 -7.25 0.75
N GLU A 121 -37.01 -7.94 0.36
CA GLU A 121 -36.22 -8.67 1.38
C GLU A 121 -34.70 -8.46 1.39
N GLN A 122 -34.05 -8.04 0.29
CA GLN A 122 -32.60 -7.77 0.31
C GLN A 122 -32.23 -6.56 -0.56
N ALA A 123 -31.82 -5.47 0.08
CA ALA A 123 -31.22 -4.35 -0.63
C ALA A 123 -29.80 -4.71 -1.10
N THR A 124 -29.43 -4.27 -2.29
CA THR A 124 -28.06 -4.41 -2.78
C THR A 124 -27.27 -3.19 -2.36
N LYS A 125 -26.13 -3.40 -1.70
CA LYS A 125 -25.19 -2.31 -1.42
C LYS A 125 -24.51 -1.86 -2.71
N ALA A 126 -24.62 -0.58 -3.01
CA ALA A 126 -23.97 0.03 -4.17
C ALA A 126 -23.10 1.21 -3.74
N LYS A 127 -21.96 1.38 -4.41
CA LYS A 127 -21.10 2.54 -4.27
C LYS A 127 -21.54 3.64 -5.24
N ILE A 128 -21.95 4.77 -4.67
CA ILE A 128 -22.52 5.89 -5.41
C ILE A 128 -21.50 7.03 -5.45
N GLN A 129 -21.38 7.67 -6.61
CA GLN A 129 -20.61 8.89 -6.78
C GLN A 129 -21.49 10.02 -7.29
N LEU A 130 -21.54 11.12 -6.54
CA LEU A 130 -22.15 12.35 -7.02
C LEU A 130 -21.20 13.05 -8.00
N VAL A 131 -21.69 13.43 -9.18
CA VAL A 131 -20.89 14.02 -10.27
C VAL A 131 -21.63 15.17 -10.94
N SER A 132 -20.90 16.17 -11.44
CA SER A 132 -21.51 17.26 -12.21
C SER A 132 -21.98 16.79 -13.59
N GLY A 133 -22.89 17.54 -14.21
CA GLY A 133 -23.50 17.17 -15.49
C GLY A 133 -22.49 16.98 -16.63
N GLU A 134 -21.35 17.67 -16.58
CA GLU A 134 -20.29 17.60 -17.59
C GLU A 134 -19.35 16.40 -17.44
N PHE A 135 -19.46 15.62 -16.35
CA PHE A 135 -18.54 14.54 -15.99
C PHE A 135 -18.22 13.58 -17.14
N PHE A 136 -19.25 12.98 -17.74
CA PHE A 136 -19.07 12.03 -18.85
C PHE A 136 -18.59 12.71 -20.13
N GLY A 137 -19.04 13.94 -20.39
CA GLY A 137 -18.68 14.73 -21.57
C GLY A 137 -17.21 15.13 -21.56
N VAL A 138 -16.71 15.67 -20.44
CA VAL A 138 -15.30 16.06 -20.28
C VAL A 138 -14.39 14.84 -20.32
N LEU A 139 -14.80 13.70 -19.74
CA LEU A 139 -14.04 12.45 -19.86
C LEU A 139 -14.15 11.81 -21.25
N GLY A 140 -15.13 12.20 -22.07
CA GLY A 140 -15.40 11.57 -23.36
C GLY A 140 -15.80 10.10 -23.22
N VAL A 141 -16.55 9.78 -22.16
CA VAL A 141 -17.07 8.45 -21.88
C VAL A 141 -18.47 8.35 -22.50
N LYS A 142 -18.63 7.43 -23.45
CA LYS A 142 -19.91 7.18 -24.13
C LYS A 142 -20.59 5.97 -23.49
N PRO A 143 -21.83 6.11 -22.99
CA PRO A 143 -22.62 4.97 -22.53
C PRO A 143 -22.80 3.92 -23.64
N ILE A 144 -22.81 2.65 -23.26
CA ILE A 144 -23.09 1.53 -24.17
C ILE A 144 -24.59 1.36 -24.44
N VAL A 145 -25.42 1.79 -23.49
CA VAL A 145 -26.88 1.78 -23.56
C VAL A 145 -27.36 3.11 -22.97
N GLY A 146 -28.38 3.72 -23.60
CA GLY A 146 -28.94 5.00 -23.16
C GLY A 146 -28.04 6.19 -23.42
N ARG A 147 -28.06 7.16 -22.50
CA ARG A 147 -27.33 8.44 -22.59
C ARG A 147 -26.63 8.82 -21.27
N ALA A 148 -25.75 9.81 -21.37
CA ALA A 148 -25.11 10.42 -20.21
C ALA A 148 -25.93 11.63 -19.71
N PHE A 149 -25.51 12.18 -18.58
CA PHE A 149 -26.04 13.45 -18.07
C PHE A 149 -25.71 14.61 -19.00
N THR A 150 -26.59 15.60 -18.98
CA THR A 150 -26.40 16.89 -19.65
C THR A 150 -26.13 17.98 -18.61
N PRO A 151 -25.46 19.10 -18.99
CA PRO A 151 -25.22 20.20 -18.07
C PRO A 151 -26.51 20.85 -17.52
N GLU A 152 -27.60 20.80 -18.28
CA GLU A 152 -28.91 21.34 -17.87
C GLU A 152 -29.53 20.56 -16.70
N GLU A 153 -29.25 19.26 -16.63
CA GLU A 153 -29.74 18.37 -15.57
C GLU A 153 -28.98 18.56 -14.24
N ASP A 154 -27.98 19.46 -14.19
CA ASP A 154 -27.16 19.75 -13.01
C ASP A 154 -27.27 21.20 -12.53
N LYS A 155 -28.38 21.89 -12.85
CA LYS A 155 -28.56 23.31 -12.51
C LYS A 155 -29.28 23.57 -11.18
N ALA A 156 -30.27 22.75 -10.83
CA ALA A 156 -31.13 22.98 -9.68
C ALA A 156 -31.05 21.82 -8.66
N PRO A 157 -30.86 22.10 -7.36
CA PRO A 157 -30.88 21.07 -6.31
C PRO A 157 -32.15 20.21 -6.37
N GLY A 158 -31.99 18.89 -6.32
CA GLY A 158 -33.10 17.93 -6.30
C GLY A 158 -33.91 17.78 -7.60
N ALA A 159 -33.56 18.47 -8.68
CA ALA A 159 -34.41 18.53 -9.88
C ALA A 159 -34.27 17.33 -10.83
N SER A 160 -33.15 16.61 -10.76
CA SER A 160 -32.79 15.56 -11.73
C SER A 160 -32.50 14.23 -11.04
N PRO A 161 -33.54 13.47 -10.63
CA PRO A 161 -33.39 12.15 -10.02
C PRO A 161 -33.00 11.11 -11.07
N LEU A 162 -31.79 11.23 -11.62
CA LEU A 162 -31.25 10.40 -12.69
C LEU A 162 -30.05 9.58 -12.21
N ALA A 163 -29.84 8.41 -12.79
CA ALA A 163 -28.71 7.54 -12.52
C ALA A 163 -28.09 6.96 -13.81
N VAL A 164 -26.76 6.86 -13.83
CA VAL A 164 -26.01 6.07 -14.82
C VAL A 164 -25.39 4.88 -14.11
N LEU A 165 -25.62 3.67 -14.63
CA LEU A 165 -25.07 2.44 -14.04
C LEU A 165 -23.64 2.18 -14.53
N SER A 166 -22.83 1.56 -13.69
CA SER A 166 -21.61 0.90 -14.15
C SER A 166 -21.94 -0.40 -14.89
N TYR A 167 -21.06 -0.80 -15.81
CA TYR A 167 -21.21 -2.07 -16.52
C TYR A 167 -21.31 -3.27 -15.55
N GLY A 168 -20.50 -3.25 -14.48
CA GLY A 168 -20.47 -4.32 -13.48
C GLY A 168 -21.78 -4.43 -12.70
N PHE A 169 -22.34 -3.30 -12.26
CA PHE A 169 -23.62 -3.28 -11.55
C PHE A 169 -24.78 -3.72 -12.47
N TRP A 170 -24.79 -3.25 -13.71
CA TRP A 170 -25.77 -3.66 -14.72
C TRP A 170 -25.75 -5.18 -14.99
N GLN A 171 -24.57 -5.80 -15.08
CA GLN A 171 -24.44 -7.24 -15.28
C GLN A 171 -24.90 -8.03 -14.04
N ARG A 172 -24.53 -7.59 -12.82
CA ARG A 172 -24.87 -8.30 -11.58
C ARG A 172 -26.36 -8.21 -11.24
N GLU A 173 -26.95 -7.02 -11.33
CA GLU A 173 -28.31 -6.77 -10.82
C GLU A 173 -29.40 -6.83 -11.91
N PHE A 174 -29.04 -6.61 -13.17
CA PHE A 174 -29.98 -6.60 -14.30
C PHE A 174 -29.66 -7.65 -15.36
N GLY A 175 -28.66 -8.53 -15.12
CA GLY A 175 -28.30 -9.61 -16.04
C GLY A 175 -27.85 -9.14 -17.43
N GLY A 176 -27.50 -7.86 -17.60
CA GLY A 176 -27.20 -7.29 -18.91
C GLY A 176 -28.44 -6.93 -19.75
N ASP A 177 -29.62 -6.72 -19.15
CA ASP A 177 -30.84 -6.30 -19.86
C ASP A 177 -30.72 -4.85 -20.39
N ALA A 178 -30.77 -4.69 -21.72
CA ALA A 178 -30.75 -3.36 -22.36
C ALA A 178 -32.02 -2.55 -22.09
N GLY A 179 -33.14 -3.20 -21.72
CA GLY A 179 -34.38 -2.56 -21.28
C GLY A 179 -34.30 -1.91 -19.89
N VAL A 180 -33.11 -1.75 -19.32
CA VAL A 180 -32.88 -1.09 -18.04
C VAL A 180 -33.10 0.42 -18.09
N VAL A 181 -32.91 1.05 -19.26
CA VAL A 181 -33.11 2.50 -19.42
C VAL A 181 -34.59 2.86 -19.27
N GLY A 182 -34.88 3.90 -18.51
CA GLY A 182 -36.23 4.33 -18.13
C GLY A 182 -36.80 3.58 -16.92
N LYS A 183 -36.14 2.53 -16.42
CA LYS A 183 -36.53 1.87 -15.15
C LYS A 183 -36.07 2.72 -13.97
N THR A 184 -36.83 2.65 -12.88
CA THR A 184 -36.50 3.35 -11.62
C THR A 184 -35.81 2.40 -10.64
N ILE A 185 -34.75 2.88 -10.01
CA ILE A 185 -34.15 2.29 -8.81
C ILE A 185 -34.39 3.21 -7.62
N ARG A 186 -34.43 2.66 -6.42
CA ARG A 186 -34.54 3.48 -5.20
C ARG A 186 -33.23 3.42 -4.43
N VAL A 187 -32.61 4.57 -4.22
CA VAL A 187 -31.40 4.73 -3.41
C VAL A 187 -31.83 5.30 -2.06
N GLY A 188 -31.63 4.55 -0.98
CA GLY A 188 -32.22 4.92 0.31
C GLY A 188 -33.74 5.05 0.19
N GLN A 189 -34.30 6.25 0.39
CA GLN A 189 -35.73 6.53 0.22
C GLN A 189 -36.08 7.25 -1.09
N ALA A 190 -35.09 7.67 -1.88
CA ALA A 190 -35.31 8.48 -3.07
C ALA A 190 -35.32 7.64 -4.37
N PRO A 191 -36.31 7.82 -5.26
CA PRO A 191 -36.34 7.18 -6.57
C PRO A 191 -35.38 7.87 -7.55
N PHE A 192 -34.72 7.09 -8.41
CA PHE A 192 -33.85 7.55 -9.48
C PHE A 192 -34.14 6.78 -10.77
N GLU A 193 -34.33 7.48 -11.89
CA GLU A 193 -34.50 6.89 -13.22
C GLU A 193 -33.14 6.55 -13.84
N ILE A 194 -33.02 5.36 -14.40
CA ILE A 194 -31.81 4.93 -15.10
C ILE A 194 -31.81 5.51 -16.52
N VAL A 195 -30.85 6.36 -16.84
CA VAL A 195 -30.74 6.99 -18.17
C VAL A 195 -29.67 6.38 -19.06
N GLY A 196 -28.74 5.61 -18.50
CA GLY A 196 -27.72 4.92 -19.29
C GLY A 196 -26.81 3.98 -18.51
N VAL A 197 -25.94 3.28 -19.24
CA VAL A 197 -24.96 2.32 -18.72
C VAL A 197 -23.57 2.64 -19.28
N ALA A 198 -22.60 2.84 -18.38
CA ALA A 198 -21.21 3.11 -18.74
C ALA A 198 -20.52 1.90 -19.40
N PRO A 199 -19.48 2.11 -20.23
CA PRO A 199 -18.81 1.04 -20.96
C PRO A 199 -18.00 0.08 -20.07
N GLN A 200 -17.82 -1.15 -20.56
CA GLN A 200 -16.99 -2.18 -19.91
C GLN A 200 -15.54 -1.69 -19.78
N GLY A 201 -15.16 -1.28 -18.56
CA GLY A 201 -13.82 -0.76 -18.24
C GLY A 201 -13.83 0.61 -17.57
N PHE A 202 -14.89 1.39 -17.72
CA PHE A 202 -15.04 2.65 -16.98
C PHE A 202 -15.59 2.38 -15.57
N ARG A 203 -14.76 2.64 -14.56
CA ARG A 203 -15.05 2.38 -13.13
C ARG A 203 -15.14 3.66 -12.29
N GLY A 204 -15.06 4.82 -12.94
CA GLY A 204 -14.95 6.14 -12.31
C GLY A 204 -13.53 6.68 -12.32
N MET A 205 -13.35 7.85 -11.69
CA MET A 205 -12.06 8.56 -11.64
C MET A 205 -11.18 8.18 -10.45
N LEU A 206 -11.76 7.51 -9.44
CA LEU A 206 -11.08 7.08 -8.21
C LEU A 206 -10.42 5.72 -8.42
N VAL A 207 -9.11 5.68 -8.62
CA VAL A 207 -8.39 4.42 -8.86
C VAL A 207 -8.38 3.57 -7.60
N GLY A 208 -8.83 2.33 -7.75
CA GLY A 208 -8.93 1.37 -6.63
C GLY A 208 -10.27 1.38 -5.90
N SER A 209 -11.25 2.12 -6.41
CA SER A 209 -12.64 2.06 -5.93
C SER A 209 -13.56 2.10 -7.15
N GLU A 210 -14.49 1.16 -7.25
CA GLU A 210 -15.45 1.11 -8.35
C GLU A 210 -16.73 1.83 -7.94
N SER A 211 -17.16 2.80 -8.75
CA SER A 211 -18.52 3.34 -8.65
C SER A 211 -19.48 2.37 -9.33
N ASP A 212 -20.53 1.98 -8.62
CA ASP A 212 -21.64 1.21 -9.18
C ASP A 212 -22.65 2.13 -9.87
N LEU A 213 -22.81 3.35 -9.35
CA LEU A 213 -23.79 4.35 -9.78
C LEU A 213 -23.15 5.73 -9.81
N TRP A 214 -23.46 6.50 -10.85
CA TRP A 214 -23.25 7.95 -10.88
C TRP A 214 -24.60 8.65 -10.82
N ILE A 215 -24.68 9.72 -10.03
CA ILE A 215 -25.89 10.53 -9.81
C ILE A 215 -25.50 12.02 -9.91
N PRO A 216 -26.35 12.92 -10.45
CA PRO A 216 -26.08 14.36 -10.48
C PRO A 216 -25.75 14.92 -9.10
N ILE A 217 -24.75 15.79 -9.01
CA ILE A 217 -24.26 16.36 -7.75
C ILE A 217 -25.32 17.21 -7.04
N THR A 218 -26.26 17.81 -7.79
CA THR A 218 -27.44 18.49 -7.26
C THR A 218 -28.40 17.59 -6.47
N MET A 219 -28.28 16.26 -6.56
CA MET A 219 -29.05 15.28 -5.78
C MET A 219 -28.38 14.94 -4.43
N GLN A 220 -27.43 15.77 -3.97
CA GLN A 220 -26.67 15.53 -2.75
C GLN A 220 -27.55 15.28 -1.53
N GLU A 221 -28.63 16.03 -1.33
CA GLU A 221 -29.49 15.87 -0.16
C GLU A 221 -30.23 14.52 -0.15
N GLN A 222 -30.59 13.99 -1.32
CA GLN A 222 -31.29 12.72 -1.46
C GLN A 222 -30.35 11.52 -1.23
N VAL A 223 -29.08 11.65 -1.61
CA VAL A 223 -28.06 10.58 -1.45
C VAL A 223 -27.34 10.68 -0.09
N LEU A 224 -27.16 11.90 0.41
CA LEU A 224 -26.46 12.26 1.64
C LEU A 224 -27.36 13.20 2.49
N PRO A 225 -28.46 12.70 3.05
CA PRO A 225 -29.35 13.51 3.88
C PRO A 225 -28.65 13.98 5.17
N GLY A 226 -29.01 15.17 5.66
CA GLY A 226 -28.61 15.68 6.98
C GLY A 226 -27.68 16.90 6.96
N ARG A 227 -26.89 17.11 5.90
CA ARG A 227 -26.04 18.30 5.73
C ARG A 227 -26.14 18.84 4.31
N ASN A 228 -26.17 20.17 4.18
CA ASN A 228 -26.16 20.87 2.90
C ASN A 228 -24.70 21.13 2.48
N TYR A 229 -24.23 20.46 1.43
CA TYR A 229 -22.88 20.63 0.89
C TYR A 229 -22.84 21.46 -0.40
N LEU A 230 -24.01 21.88 -0.91
CA LEU A 230 -24.11 22.62 -2.16
C LEU A 230 -24.03 24.13 -1.93
N GLN A 231 -24.44 24.64 -0.76
CA GLN A 231 -24.46 26.09 -0.48
C GLN A 231 -23.24 26.62 0.29
N PRO A 232 -22.78 25.97 1.38
CA PRO A 232 -21.68 26.52 2.18
C PRO A 232 -20.37 26.59 1.40
N ARG A 233 -19.70 27.75 1.46
CA ARG A 233 -18.42 27.98 0.75
C ARG A 233 -17.21 27.37 1.48
N ASP A 234 -17.34 27.17 2.78
CA ASP A 234 -16.34 26.63 3.69
C ASP A 234 -16.26 25.09 3.66
N THR A 235 -17.28 24.42 3.10
CA THR A 235 -17.37 22.96 3.05
C THR A 235 -16.72 22.41 1.78
N LEU A 236 -15.49 21.92 1.91
CA LEU A 236 -14.71 21.36 0.80
C LEU A 236 -14.87 19.84 0.75
N TRP A 237 -15.39 19.32 -0.36
CA TRP A 237 -15.73 17.91 -0.49
C TRP A 237 -15.56 17.33 -1.90
N LEU A 238 -15.19 18.18 -2.86
CA LEU A 238 -15.14 17.83 -4.28
C LEU A 238 -13.71 17.65 -4.75
N GLN A 239 -13.53 16.65 -5.60
CA GLN A 239 -12.41 16.57 -6.52
C GLN A 239 -12.81 17.18 -7.85
N VAL A 240 -11.98 18.09 -8.36
CA VAL A 240 -12.25 18.84 -9.60
C VAL A 240 -11.18 18.52 -10.62
N MET A 241 -11.62 18.25 -11.85
CA MET A 241 -10.74 17.97 -12.97
C MET A 241 -11.13 18.81 -14.18
N GLY A 242 -10.11 19.31 -14.89
CA GLY A 242 -10.27 20.02 -16.15
C GLY A 242 -9.60 19.27 -17.29
N ARG A 243 -10.08 19.50 -18.52
CA ARG A 243 -9.40 19.11 -19.76
C ARG A 243 -8.73 20.35 -20.33
N LEU A 244 -7.41 20.33 -20.47
CA LEU A 244 -6.64 21.44 -21.07
C LEU A 244 -7.20 21.79 -22.45
N ALA A 245 -7.37 23.08 -22.72
CA ALA A 245 -7.73 23.53 -24.06
C ALA A 245 -6.58 23.25 -25.05
N PRO A 246 -6.88 23.06 -26.35
CA PRO A 246 -5.86 22.78 -27.36
C PRO A 246 -4.72 23.82 -27.33
N GLY A 247 -3.47 23.36 -27.25
CA GLY A 247 -2.28 24.21 -27.25
C GLY A 247 -1.94 24.88 -25.90
N ILE A 248 -2.74 24.71 -24.86
CA ILE A 248 -2.45 25.25 -23.52
C ILE A 248 -1.58 24.26 -22.73
N SER A 249 -0.43 24.74 -22.24
CA SER A 249 0.43 23.95 -21.36
C SER A 249 -0.12 23.93 -19.93
N ARG A 250 0.18 22.87 -19.17
CA ARG A 250 -0.22 22.76 -17.76
C ARG A 250 0.21 23.97 -16.94
N ALA A 251 1.43 24.47 -17.13
CA ALA A 251 1.93 25.64 -16.41
C ALA A 251 1.12 26.92 -16.72
N LYS A 252 0.71 27.12 -17.98
CA LYS A 252 -0.15 28.25 -18.34
C LYS A 252 -1.56 28.11 -17.76
N ALA A 253 -2.12 26.90 -17.79
CA ALA A 253 -3.42 26.64 -17.18
C ALA A 253 -3.38 26.83 -15.66
N GLU A 254 -2.30 26.42 -14.99
CA GLU A 254 -2.10 26.60 -13.55
C GLU A 254 -2.04 28.07 -13.17
N ALA A 255 -1.28 28.88 -13.91
CA ALA A 255 -1.26 30.32 -13.71
C ALA A 255 -2.64 30.95 -13.95
N GLY A 256 -3.33 30.59 -15.04
CA GLY A 256 -4.63 31.16 -15.40
C GLY A 256 -5.74 30.83 -14.41
N ILE A 257 -5.83 29.57 -13.94
CA ILE A 257 -6.85 29.17 -12.97
C ILE A 257 -6.58 29.79 -11.58
N ASN A 258 -5.32 29.97 -11.20
CA ASN A 258 -4.98 30.63 -9.94
C ASN A 258 -5.38 32.11 -9.93
N VAL A 259 -5.43 32.79 -11.07
CA VAL A 259 -5.97 34.17 -11.13
C VAL A 259 -7.45 34.20 -10.73
N ALA A 260 -8.27 33.32 -11.31
CA ALA A 260 -9.68 33.21 -10.94
C ALA A 260 -9.84 32.76 -9.49
N PHE A 261 -9.04 31.78 -9.05
CA PHE A 261 -9.08 31.28 -7.68
C PHE A 261 -8.72 32.35 -6.64
N GLN A 262 -7.71 33.17 -6.91
CA GLN A 262 -7.32 34.27 -6.02
C GLN A 262 -8.42 35.34 -5.87
N GLN A 263 -9.23 35.57 -6.91
CA GLN A 263 -10.41 36.45 -6.79
C GLN A 263 -11.45 35.88 -5.84
N ILE A 264 -11.67 34.55 -5.88
CA ILE A 264 -12.57 33.86 -4.95
C ILE A 264 -12.04 33.96 -3.52
N LEU A 265 -10.74 33.71 -3.32
CA LEU A 265 -10.09 33.79 -2.02
C LEU A 265 -10.13 35.19 -1.42
N GLN A 266 -10.02 36.26 -2.23
CA GLN A 266 -10.18 37.64 -1.73
C GLN A 266 -11.57 37.87 -1.13
N GLY A 267 -12.62 37.36 -1.77
CA GLY A 267 -13.98 37.40 -1.23
C GLY A 267 -14.09 36.66 0.09
N LEU A 268 -13.54 35.45 0.18
CA LEU A 268 -13.54 34.64 1.41
C LEU A 268 -12.72 35.28 2.54
N ALA A 269 -11.53 35.79 2.22
CA ALA A 269 -10.63 36.41 3.19
C ALA A 269 -11.26 37.67 3.82
N SER A 270 -12.08 38.41 3.07
CA SER A 270 -12.75 39.61 3.61
C SER A 270 -13.70 39.31 4.78
N ALA A 271 -14.23 38.09 4.85
CA ALA A 271 -15.11 37.63 5.93
C ALA A 271 -14.35 37.06 7.15
N LEU A 272 -13.02 36.87 7.04
CA LEU A 272 -12.23 36.28 8.12
C LEU A 272 -11.87 37.33 9.20
N PRO A 273 -11.93 36.95 10.49
CA PRO A 273 -11.76 37.88 11.61
C PRO A 273 -10.30 38.28 11.85
N THR A 274 -9.32 37.41 11.57
CA THR A 274 -7.91 37.69 11.87
C THR A 274 -7.04 37.91 10.63
N GLU A 275 -6.03 38.78 10.75
CA GLU A 275 -5.06 39.07 9.69
C GLU A 275 -4.15 37.87 9.35
N LYS A 276 -4.01 36.92 10.28
CA LYS A 276 -3.27 35.68 10.01
C LYS A 276 -4.08 34.78 9.09
N GLU A 277 -5.34 34.50 9.44
CA GLU A 277 -6.23 33.66 8.62
C GLU A 277 -6.45 34.25 7.23
N ARG A 278 -6.53 35.58 7.12
CA ARG A 278 -6.57 36.27 5.82
C ARG A 278 -5.34 35.98 4.98
N ARG A 279 -4.14 36.08 5.57
CA ARG A 279 -2.89 35.79 4.87
C ARG A 279 -2.78 34.33 4.47
N GLU A 280 -3.13 33.41 5.36
CA GLU A 280 -3.08 31.98 5.06
C GLU A 280 -4.13 31.59 4.00
N MET A 281 -5.33 32.16 4.04
CA MET A 281 -6.35 32.00 3.00
C MET A 281 -5.86 32.51 1.64
N LEU A 282 -5.22 33.70 1.61
CA LEU A 282 -4.68 34.27 0.37
C LEU A 282 -3.43 33.55 -0.16
N ASP A 283 -2.69 32.85 0.70
CA ASP A 283 -1.56 32.00 0.30
C ASP A 283 -2.01 30.70 -0.39
N GLN A 284 -3.31 30.40 -0.38
CA GLN A 284 -3.81 29.17 -1.00
C GLN A 284 -3.74 29.22 -2.53
N GLN A 285 -3.36 28.07 -3.11
CA GLN A 285 -3.17 27.95 -4.55
C GLN A 285 -3.69 26.61 -5.08
N ILE A 286 -4.16 26.61 -6.32
CA ILE A 286 -4.48 25.40 -7.08
C ILE A 286 -3.21 24.89 -7.76
N GLN A 287 -2.81 23.65 -7.47
CA GLN A 287 -1.69 23.00 -8.13
C GLN A 287 -2.19 21.99 -9.16
N LEU A 288 -1.88 22.18 -10.44
CA LEU A 288 -2.34 21.29 -11.49
C LEU A 288 -1.50 20.02 -11.56
N ARG A 289 -2.13 18.90 -11.20
CA ARG A 289 -1.54 17.57 -11.28
C ARG A 289 -2.04 16.83 -12.52
N SER A 290 -1.26 15.88 -13.03
CA SER A 290 -1.71 15.06 -14.17
C SER A 290 -2.94 14.24 -13.77
N GLY A 291 -4.06 14.45 -14.45
CA GLY A 291 -5.30 13.67 -14.30
C GLY A 291 -5.34 12.40 -15.15
N SER A 292 -4.32 12.15 -15.98
CA SER A 292 -4.29 11.03 -16.93
C SER A 292 -4.46 9.65 -16.31
N THR A 293 -4.10 9.51 -15.04
CA THR A 293 -4.21 8.27 -14.27
C THR A 293 -5.31 8.33 -13.20
N GLY A 294 -6.19 9.33 -13.23
CA GLY A 294 -7.22 9.54 -12.21
C GLY A 294 -6.68 9.96 -10.84
N ALA A 295 -7.60 10.16 -9.91
CA ALA A 295 -7.28 10.43 -8.51
C ALA A 295 -7.12 9.10 -7.76
N SER A 296 -6.10 8.97 -6.92
CA SER A 296 -5.74 7.68 -6.34
C SER A 296 -5.11 7.79 -4.96
N ARG A 297 -5.90 7.50 -3.93
CA ARG A 297 -5.39 7.27 -2.57
C ARG A 297 -4.43 6.08 -2.48
N LEU A 298 -4.65 5.07 -3.32
CA LEU A 298 -3.75 3.92 -3.39
C LEU A 298 -2.35 4.35 -3.85
N ARG A 299 -2.24 5.32 -4.75
CA ARG A 299 -0.95 5.78 -5.24
C ARG A 299 -0.14 6.43 -4.13
N ASP A 300 -0.68 7.41 -3.42
CA ASP A 300 0.07 8.08 -2.35
C ASP A 300 0.37 7.13 -1.19
N ARG A 301 -0.54 6.18 -0.91
CA ARG A 301 -0.34 5.17 0.15
C ARG A 301 0.67 4.08 -0.20
N PHE A 302 0.72 3.64 -1.46
CA PHE A 302 1.52 2.47 -1.88
C PHE A 302 2.72 2.81 -2.76
N GLN A 303 2.88 4.04 -3.26
CA GLN A 303 4.01 4.42 -4.12
C GLN A 303 5.35 4.09 -3.48
N ASP A 304 5.65 4.67 -2.31
CA ASP A 304 6.97 4.47 -1.72
C ASP A 304 7.18 3.03 -1.21
N PRO A 305 6.19 2.37 -0.59
CA PRO A 305 6.28 0.94 -0.28
C PRO A 305 6.56 0.07 -1.52
N LEU A 306 5.87 0.32 -2.65
CA LEU A 306 6.10 -0.41 -3.90
C LEU A 306 7.48 -0.12 -4.51
N LEU A 307 7.96 1.12 -4.44
CA LEU A 307 9.32 1.48 -4.87
C LEU A 307 10.40 0.79 -4.02
N LEU A 308 10.17 0.69 -2.70
CA LEU A 308 11.06 -0.06 -1.80
C LEU A 308 11.08 -1.55 -2.16
N LEU A 309 9.91 -2.16 -2.38
CA LEU A 309 9.83 -3.55 -2.82
C LEU A 309 10.47 -3.74 -4.19
N MET A 310 10.31 -2.79 -5.12
CA MET A 310 10.94 -2.82 -6.43
C MET A 310 12.46 -2.80 -6.32
N ALA A 311 13.01 -1.96 -5.43
CA ALA A 311 14.44 -1.97 -5.12
C ALA A 311 14.88 -3.32 -4.55
N MET A 312 14.11 -3.91 -3.62
CA MET A 312 14.42 -5.22 -3.03
C MET A 312 14.44 -6.34 -4.08
N VAL A 313 13.41 -6.45 -4.93
CA VAL A 313 13.38 -7.47 -5.98
C VAL A 313 14.45 -7.22 -7.05
N GLY A 314 14.80 -5.96 -7.32
CA GLY A 314 15.94 -5.62 -8.18
C GLY A 314 17.26 -6.18 -7.63
N LEU A 315 17.49 -6.05 -6.33
CA LEU A 315 18.66 -6.67 -5.67
C LEU A 315 18.62 -8.20 -5.70
N VAL A 316 17.45 -8.81 -5.48
CA VAL A 316 17.27 -10.27 -5.63
C VAL A 316 17.62 -10.73 -7.05
N LEU A 317 17.19 -9.99 -8.07
CA LEU A 317 17.55 -10.27 -9.45
C LEU A 317 19.06 -10.15 -9.66
N LEU A 318 19.72 -9.11 -9.15
CA LEU A 318 21.18 -9.00 -9.22
C LEU A 318 21.89 -10.20 -8.58
N ILE A 319 21.37 -10.71 -7.46
CA ILE A 319 21.89 -11.93 -6.81
C ILE A 319 21.67 -13.16 -7.72
N ALA A 320 20.47 -13.34 -8.29
CA ALA A 320 20.18 -14.44 -9.22
C ALA A 320 21.08 -14.39 -10.46
N CYS A 321 21.31 -13.19 -10.98
CA CYS A 321 22.23 -12.95 -12.09
C CYS A 321 23.68 -13.33 -11.74
N ALA A 322 24.16 -12.94 -10.56
CA ALA A 322 25.49 -13.29 -10.07
C ALA A 322 25.66 -14.81 -9.94
N ASN A 323 24.61 -15.53 -9.51
CA ASN A 323 24.59 -16.99 -9.47
C ASN A 323 24.77 -17.60 -10.87
N VAL A 324 24.00 -17.13 -11.85
CA VAL A 324 24.10 -17.63 -13.23
C VAL A 324 25.46 -17.30 -13.82
N ALA A 325 25.99 -16.10 -13.60
CA ALA A 325 27.33 -15.70 -14.04
C ALA A 325 28.41 -16.62 -13.46
N ASN A 326 28.33 -16.93 -12.16
CA ASN A 326 29.23 -17.85 -11.48
C ASN A 326 29.18 -19.25 -12.10
N LEU A 327 27.98 -19.78 -12.33
CA LEU A 327 27.81 -21.10 -12.93
C LEU A 327 28.29 -21.13 -14.40
N MET A 328 28.02 -20.08 -15.18
CA MET A 328 28.51 -19.94 -16.56
C MET A 328 30.03 -19.82 -16.61
N LEU A 329 30.64 -19.09 -15.68
CA LEU A 329 32.09 -18.99 -15.56
C LEU A 329 32.73 -20.34 -15.20
N ALA A 330 32.14 -21.07 -14.26
CA ALA A 330 32.56 -22.43 -13.90
C ALA A 330 32.50 -23.39 -15.11
N ARG A 331 31.48 -23.26 -15.95
CA ARG A 331 31.31 -24.08 -17.14
C ARG A 331 32.25 -23.70 -18.28
N ALA A 332 32.42 -22.39 -18.55
CA ALA A 332 33.32 -21.88 -19.59
C ALA A 332 34.78 -22.27 -19.32
N THR A 333 35.17 -22.30 -18.04
CA THR A 333 36.49 -22.77 -17.62
C THR A 333 36.66 -24.28 -17.71
N GLY A 334 35.60 -25.08 -17.51
CA GLY A 334 35.64 -26.52 -17.81
C GLY A 334 35.82 -26.81 -19.31
N ARG A 335 35.32 -25.91 -20.16
CA ARG A 335 35.43 -25.99 -21.63
C ARG A 335 36.69 -25.29 -22.18
N GLN A 336 37.62 -24.85 -21.34
CA GLN A 336 38.81 -24.11 -21.78
C GLN A 336 39.65 -24.85 -22.83
N ARG A 337 39.79 -26.18 -22.70
CA ARG A 337 40.56 -27.01 -23.64
C ARG A 337 39.90 -27.06 -25.02
N GLU A 338 38.57 -27.25 -25.05
CA GLU A 338 37.77 -27.22 -26.29
C GLU A 338 37.85 -25.84 -26.97
N ILE A 339 37.70 -24.76 -26.20
CA ILE A 339 37.75 -23.39 -26.70
C ILE A 339 39.16 -23.06 -27.24
N GLY A 340 40.21 -23.50 -26.55
CA GLY A 340 41.60 -23.35 -26.98
C GLY A 340 41.90 -24.06 -28.30
N VAL A 341 41.44 -25.31 -28.45
CA VAL A 341 41.59 -26.06 -29.72
C VAL A 341 40.85 -25.37 -30.86
N ARG A 342 39.63 -24.89 -30.64
CA ARG A 342 38.87 -24.15 -31.66
C ARG A 342 39.56 -22.84 -32.08
N LEU A 343 40.14 -22.12 -31.12
CA LEU A 343 40.94 -20.92 -31.40
C LEU A 343 42.21 -21.27 -32.20
N ALA A 344 42.89 -22.37 -31.87
CA ALA A 344 44.06 -22.86 -32.60
C ALA A 344 43.73 -23.30 -34.03
N LEU A 345 42.53 -23.84 -34.26
CA LEU A 345 41.99 -24.17 -35.58
C LEU A 345 41.48 -22.94 -36.37
N GLY A 346 41.69 -21.72 -35.87
CA GLY A 346 41.35 -20.48 -36.59
C GLY A 346 39.93 -19.96 -36.38
N ALA A 347 39.17 -20.45 -35.40
CA ALA A 347 37.85 -19.90 -35.11
C ALA A 347 37.93 -18.46 -34.61
N GLY A 348 37.25 -17.52 -35.28
CA GLY A 348 37.21 -16.12 -34.87
C GLY A 348 36.59 -15.91 -33.47
N ARG A 349 37.20 -15.05 -32.65
CA ARG A 349 36.76 -14.73 -31.27
C ARG A 349 35.29 -14.31 -31.19
N ALA A 350 34.81 -13.53 -32.17
CA ALA A 350 33.42 -13.09 -32.24
C ALA A 350 32.43 -14.27 -32.35
N ARG A 351 32.81 -15.36 -33.03
CA ARG A 351 31.95 -16.54 -33.18
C ARG A 351 31.79 -17.29 -31.85
N LEU A 352 32.87 -17.40 -31.08
CA LEU A 352 32.84 -18.04 -29.75
C LEU A 352 32.06 -17.18 -28.73
N ILE A 353 32.24 -15.86 -28.77
CA ILE A 353 31.46 -14.93 -27.93
C ILE A 353 29.97 -15.03 -28.27
N ARG A 354 29.61 -15.01 -29.56
CA ARG A 354 28.22 -15.16 -29.99
C ARG A 354 27.62 -16.48 -29.53
N GLN A 355 28.36 -17.57 -29.61
CA GLN A 355 27.90 -18.88 -29.16
C GLN A 355 27.59 -18.87 -27.65
N LEU A 356 28.51 -18.39 -26.81
CA LEU A 356 28.33 -18.33 -25.35
C LEU A 356 27.22 -17.35 -24.92
N LEU A 357 27.07 -16.24 -25.65
CA LEU A 357 25.94 -15.34 -25.47
C LEU A 357 24.61 -16.01 -25.85
N THR A 358 24.56 -16.78 -26.93
CA THR A 358 23.36 -17.51 -27.34
C THR A 358 22.96 -18.55 -26.28
N GLU A 359 23.93 -19.27 -25.69
CA GLU A 359 23.69 -20.16 -24.55
C GLU A 359 23.11 -19.39 -23.35
N SER A 360 23.66 -18.22 -23.03
CA SER A 360 23.21 -17.39 -21.89
C SER A 360 21.83 -16.78 -22.08
N VAL A 361 21.56 -16.24 -23.27
CA VAL A 361 20.25 -15.68 -23.63
C VAL A 361 19.18 -16.76 -23.68
N LEU A 362 19.49 -17.98 -24.12
CA LEU A 362 18.53 -19.10 -24.09
C LEU A 362 18.12 -19.47 -22.67
N VAL A 363 19.08 -19.54 -21.74
CA VAL A 363 18.79 -19.79 -20.31
C VAL A 363 17.97 -18.64 -19.72
N ALA A 364 18.31 -17.39 -20.06
CA ALA A 364 17.56 -16.23 -19.59
C ALA A 364 16.15 -16.15 -20.18
N ALA A 365 15.94 -16.58 -21.43
CA ALA A 365 14.62 -16.67 -22.04
C ALA A 365 13.75 -17.74 -21.35
N LEU A 366 14.29 -18.93 -21.08
CA LEU A 366 13.58 -19.97 -20.33
C LEU A 366 13.26 -19.50 -18.89
N GLY A 367 14.21 -18.85 -18.23
CA GLY A 367 13.99 -18.20 -16.94
C GLY A 367 12.92 -17.11 -17.02
N GLY A 368 12.89 -16.31 -18.09
CA GLY A 368 11.89 -15.28 -18.33
C GLY A 368 10.49 -15.84 -18.55
N ILE A 369 10.35 -16.95 -19.29
CA ILE A 369 9.07 -17.66 -19.47
C ILE A 369 8.57 -18.18 -18.12
N LEU A 370 9.44 -18.87 -17.38
CA LEU A 370 9.10 -19.35 -16.05
C LEU A 370 8.75 -18.20 -15.10
N GLY A 371 9.49 -17.09 -15.17
CA GLY A 371 9.24 -15.89 -14.40
C GLY A 371 7.91 -15.24 -14.72
N ALA A 372 7.51 -15.18 -16.00
CA ALA A 372 6.19 -14.68 -16.40
C ALA A 372 5.05 -15.54 -15.84
N LEU A 373 5.20 -16.87 -15.84
CA LEU A 373 4.24 -17.79 -15.23
C LEU A 373 4.15 -17.56 -13.71
N LEU A 374 5.28 -17.52 -13.01
CA LEU A 374 5.33 -17.24 -11.58
C LEU A 374 4.75 -15.85 -11.23
N ALA A 375 4.99 -14.84 -12.08
CA ALA A 375 4.47 -13.50 -11.88
C ALA A 375 2.95 -13.45 -12.00
N SER A 376 2.34 -14.26 -12.88
CA SER A 376 0.88 -14.33 -12.99
C SER A 376 0.26 -14.83 -11.69
N TRP A 377 0.77 -15.93 -11.14
CA TRP A 377 0.30 -16.47 -9.86
C TRP A 377 0.64 -15.55 -8.68
N GLY A 378 1.84 -14.97 -8.67
CA GLY A 378 2.29 -14.07 -7.61
C GLY A 378 1.45 -12.80 -7.55
N THR A 379 1.08 -12.23 -8.69
CA THR A 379 0.24 -11.03 -8.75
C THR A 379 -1.17 -11.30 -8.25
N ASP A 380 -1.78 -12.42 -8.64
CA ASP A 380 -3.12 -12.80 -8.16
C ASP A 380 -3.12 -13.05 -6.64
N LEU A 381 -2.07 -13.69 -6.12
CA LEU A 381 -1.89 -13.89 -4.68
C LEU A 381 -1.74 -12.55 -3.95
N LEU A 382 -0.93 -11.63 -4.48
CA LEU A 382 -0.74 -10.29 -3.93
C LEU A 382 -2.05 -9.51 -3.87
N VAL A 383 -2.84 -9.53 -4.94
CA VAL A 383 -4.15 -8.85 -5.00
C VAL A 383 -5.10 -9.45 -3.96
N LYS A 384 -5.15 -10.79 -3.83
CA LYS A 384 -5.99 -11.46 -2.81
C LYS A 384 -5.58 -11.11 -1.38
N LEU A 385 -4.28 -11.02 -1.10
CA LEU A 385 -3.78 -10.63 0.23
C LEU A 385 -4.16 -9.18 0.58
N VAL A 386 -4.13 -8.28 -0.40
CA VAL A 386 -4.57 -6.89 -0.23
C VAL A 386 -6.10 -6.81 -0.07
N ALA A 387 -6.86 -7.55 -0.87
CA ALA A 387 -8.32 -7.55 -0.85
C ALA A 387 -8.91 -8.18 0.43
N GLY A 388 -8.29 -9.25 0.94
CA GLY A 388 -8.66 -9.88 2.21
C GLY A 388 -8.52 -8.98 3.44
N GLY A 389 -7.71 -7.92 3.32
CA GLY A 389 -7.54 -6.85 4.30
C GLY A 389 -8.71 -5.87 4.41
N GLY A 390 -9.83 -6.14 3.74
CA GLY A 390 -11.04 -5.32 3.86
C GLY A 390 -11.08 -4.10 2.96
N TYR A 391 -10.14 -3.98 2.04
CA TYR A 391 -10.21 -3.03 0.95
C TYR A 391 -10.76 -3.74 -0.28
N ASP A 392 -11.83 -3.20 -0.85
CA ASP A 392 -12.34 -3.68 -2.13
C ASP A 392 -11.46 -3.12 -3.26
N VAL A 393 -10.23 -3.65 -3.36
CA VAL A 393 -9.23 -3.25 -4.34
C VAL A 393 -9.51 -4.02 -5.62
N ALA A 394 -10.35 -3.47 -6.47
CA ALA A 394 -10.56 -3.98 -7.81
C ALA A 394 -9.42 -3.53 -8.74
N VAL A 395 -8.21 -4.02 -8.49
CA VAL A 395 -7.07 -3.84 -9.39
C VAL A 395 -6.99 -5.05 -10.30
N GLU A 396 -7.66 -4.97 -11.43
CA GLU A 396 -7.45 -5.93 -12.51
C GLU A 396 -6.10 -5.65 -13.17
N VAL A 397 -5.12 -6.47 -12.83
CA VAL A 397 -3.83 -6.52 -13.51
C VAL A 397 -4.04 -7.20 -14.85
N HIS A 398 -4.36 -6.40 -15.86
CA HIS A 398 -4.40 -6.90 -17.24
C HIS A 398 -2.99 -7.26 -17.69
N ARG A 399 -2.90 -8.27 -18.57
CA ARG A 399 -1.66 -8.65 -19.25
C ARG A 399 -1.29 -7.57 -20.28
N ASP A 400 -0.74 -6.48 -19.77
CA ASP A 400 -0.32 -5.31 -20.55
C ASP A 400 0.96 -5.64 -21.33
N VAL A 401 1.05 -5.16 -22.57
CA VAL A 401 2.25 -5.23 -23.41
C VAL A 401 3.47 -4.63 -22.69
N ARG A 402 3.27 -3.61 -21.84
CA ARG A 402 4.34 -3.02 -21.03
C ARG A 402 4.99 -4.04 -20.09
N ILE A 403 4.19 -4.92 -19.49
CA ILE A 403 4.68 -5.96 -18.58
C ILE A 403 5.50 -6.97 -19.39
N PHE A 404 5.00 -7.42 -20.54
CA PHE A 404 5.74 -8.33 -21.41
C PHE A 404 7.05 -7.72 -21.94
N LEU A 405 7.03 -6.44 -22.35
CA LEU A 405 8.22 -5.70 -22.79
C LEU A 405 9.22 -5.56 -21.65
N PHE A 406 8.77 -5.23 -20.44
CA PHE A 406 9.61 -5.13 -19.25
C PHE A 406 10.25 -6.47 -18.90
N THR A 407 9.47 -7.56 -18.82
CA THR A 407 9.97 -8.91 -18.56
C THR A 407 10.95 -9.37 -19.63
N GLY A 408 10.62 -9.14 -20.91
CA GLY A 408 11.49 -9.46 -22.04
C GLY A 408 12.80 -8.67 -22.02
N ALA A 409 12.73 -7.37 -21.74
CA ALA A 409 13.90 -6.50 -21.63
C ALA A 409 14.80 -6.94 -20.47
N ILE A 410 14.23 -7.24 -19.30
CA ILE A 410 15.00 -7.74 -18.16
C ILE A 410 15.65 -9.09 -18.49
N ALA A 411 14.92 -10.05 -19.06
CA ALA A 411 15.47 -11.35 -19.42
C ALA A 411 16.64 -11.20 -20.40
N LEU A 412 16.49 -10.37 -21.42
CA LEU A 412 17.53 -10.11 -22.42
C LEU A 412 18.74 -9.40 -21.82
N LEU A 413 18.53 -8.32 -21.07
CA LEU A 413 19.58 -7.55 -20.39
C LEU A 413 20.38 -8.46 -19.44
N THR A 414 19.68 -9.32 -18.71
CA THR A 414 20.28 -10.30 -17.80
C THR A 414 21.15 -11.31 -18.54
N GLY A 415 20.63 -11.91 -19.62
CA GLY A 415 21.38 -12.86 -20.45
C GLY A 415 22.63 -12.25 -21.08
N ILE A 416 22.56 -10.97 -21.50
CA ILE A 416 23.68 -10.24 -22.10
C ILE A 416 24.71 -9.85 -21.04
N LEU A 417 24.33 -9.11 -19.99
CA LEU A 417 25.25 -8.58 -18.97
C LEU A 417 26.09 -9.70 -18.33
N PHE A 418 25.43 -10.81 -18.01
CA PHE A 418 26.05 -11.89 -17.24
C PHE A 418 26.58 -13.05 -18.11
N GLY A 419 26.19 -13.11 -19.38
CA GLY A 419 26.79 -14.00 -20.40
C GLY A 419 28.03 -13.42 -21.07
N LEU A 420 28.10 -12.09 -21.21
CA LEU A 420 29.19 -11.39 -21.91
C LEU A 420 30.50 -11.45 -21.11
N LEU A 421 30.45 -11.23 -19.79
CA LEU A 421 31.65 -11.20 -18.95
C LEU A 421 32.41 -12.55 -18.95
N PRO A 422 31.75 -13.71 -18.77
CA PRO A 422 32.40 -15.02 -18.98
C PRO A 422 32.88 -15.23 -20.41
N ALA A 423 32.11 -14.82 -21.42
CA ALA A 423 32.45 -15.03 -22.83
C ALA A 423 33.72 -14.26 -23.26
N LEU A 424 33.85 -13.00 -22.84
CA LEU A 424 35.03 -12.18 -23.09
C LEU A 424 36.29 -12.73 -22.40
N ARG A 425 36.14 -13.33 -21.21
CA ARG A 425 37.27 -13.93 -20.50
C ARG A 425 37.66 -15.29 -21.05
N ALA A 426 36.69 -16.13 -21.39
CA ALA A 426 36.93 -17.44 -21.98
C ALA A 426 37.65 -17.36 -23.34
N THR A 427 37.57 -16.22 -24.02
CA THR A 427 38.23 -15.96 -25.31
C THR A 427 39.56 -15.21 -25.19
N ARG A 428 39.89 -14.65 -24.01
CA ARG A 428 41.22 -14.09 -23.68
C ARG A 428 42.20 -15.17 -23.17
N VAL A 429 42.28 -16.29 -23.88
CA VAL A 429 43.21 -17.38 -23.53
C VAL A 429 44.55 -17.15 -24.23
N ASP A 430 45.63 -17.06 -23.45
CA ASP A 430 47.00 -17.14 -23.98
C ASP A 430 47.27 -18.57 -24.46
N LEU A 431 47.33 -18.76 -25.78
CA LEU A 431 47.59 -20.04 -26.44
C LEU A 431 48.94 -20.64 -26.00
N ASN A 432 49.98 -19.82 -25.84
CA ASN A 432 51.30 -20.27 -25.38
C ASN A 432 51.30 -20.76 -23.93
N ARG A 433 50.47 -20.18 -23.05
CA ARG A 433 50.38 -20.60 -21.64
C ARG A 433 49.50 -21.83 -21.45
N THR A 434 48.50 -22.03 -22.29
CA THR A 434 47.56 -23.17 -22.16
C THR A 434 48.13 -24.48 -22.72
N LEU A 435 48.95 -24.42 -23.77
CA LEU A 435 49.67 -25.58 -24.27
C LEU A 435 50.85 -25.97 -23.34
N ALA A 436 51.61 -24.99 -22.83
CA ALA A 436 52.72 -25.22 -21.90
C ALA A 436 52.29 -25.64 -20.48
N ALA A 437 51.08 -25.27 -20.03
CA ALA A 437 50.56 -25.63 -18.71
C ALA A 437 50.26 -27.13 -18.55
N SER A 438 50.21 -27.91 -19.63
CA SER A 438 50.04 -29.36 -19.55
C SER A 438 51.26 -30.07 -18.95
N ALA A 439 52.42 -29.41 -18.86
CA ALA A 439 53.64 -29.96 -18.26
C ALA A 439 53.89 -29.54 -16.80
N ARG A 440 53.23 -28.48 -16.32
CA ARG A 440 53.35 -27.99 -14.93
C ARG A 440 52.01 -27.43 -14.47
N GLY A 441 51.25 -28.24 -13.74
CA GLY A 441 49.98 -27.84 -13.14
C GLY A 441 50.13 -26.56 -12.31
N SER A 442 49.16 -25.63 -12.45
CA SER A 442 48.68 -24.68 -11.42
C SER A 442 48.52 -23.19 -11.80
N ILE A 443 48.98 -22.69 -12.95
CA ILE A 443 49.05 -21.21 -13.12
C ILE A 443 47.80 -20.57 -13.77
N GLY A 444 47.05 -21.29 -14.62
CA GLY A 444 45.89 -20.73 -15.36
C GLY A 444 44.58 -20.50 -14.56
N GLY A 445 44.46 -21.02 -13.34
CA GLY A 445 43.20 -21.02 -12.56
C GLY A 445 42.97 -19.81 -11.63
N ARG A 446 44.00 -19.00 -11.35
CA ARG A 446 43.95 -17.95 -10.31
C ARG A 446 42.99 -16.79 -10.64
N ALA A 447 42.88 -16.40 -11.91
CA ALA A 447 42.03 -15.28 -12.31
C ALA A 447 40.52 -15.60 -12.27
N SER A 448 40.13 -16.83 -12.63
CA SER A 448 38.73 -17.27 -12.56
C SER A 448 38.25 -17.48 -11.12
N ALA A 449 39.12 -18.03 -10.26
CA ALA A 449 38.84 -18.17 -8.83
C ALA A 449 38.66 -16.81 -8.12
N ARG A 450 39.41 -15.77 -8.54
CA ARG A 450 39.30 -14.41 -7.96
C ARG A 450 37.95 -13.75 -8.26
N THR A 451 37.42 -13.91 -9.46
CA THR A 451 36.11 -13.34 -9.85
C THR A 451 34.94 -14.07 -9.19
N GLY A 452 34.99 -15.41 -9.09
CA GLY A 452 33.98 -16.16 -8.35
C GLY A 452 33.93 -15.77 -6.88
N ARG A 453 35.09 -15.57 -6.23
CA ARG A 453 35.18 -15.06 -4.86
C ARG A 453 34.59 -13.66 -4.71
N LEU A 454 34.84 -12.75 -5.65
CA LEU A 454 34.26 -11.40 -5.65
C LEU A 454 32.73 -11.44 -5.75
N LEU A 455 32.18 -12.28 -6.64
CA LEU A 455 30.74 -12.44 -6.80
C LEU A 455 30.08 -13.02 -5.55
N VAL A 456 30.73 -13.97 -4.86
CA VAL A 456 30.26 -14.49 -3.56
C VAL A 456 30.27 -13.40 -2.49
N VAL A 457 31.33 -12.59 -2.39
CA VAL A 457 31.41 -11.48 -1.43
C VAL A 457 30.30 -10.47 -1.68
N ALA A 458 30.08 -10.07 -2.95
CA ALA A 458 28.99 -9.17 -3.32
C ALA A 458 27.61 -9.78 -3.01
N GLN A 459 27.42 -11.07 -3.27
CA GLN A 459 26.18 -11.77 -2.98
C GLN A 459 25.88 -11.83 -1.48
N VAL A 460 26.87 -12.12 -0.64
CA VAL A 460 26.73 -12.09 0.82
C VAL A 460 26.40 -10.67 1.28
N ALA A 461 27.07 -9.65 0.75
CA ALA A 461 26.80 -8.25 1.10
C ALA A 461 25.36 -7.83 0.75
N LEU A 462 24.89 -8.14 -0.47
CA LEU A 462 23.52 -7.84 -0.91
C LEU A 462 22.47 -8.62 -0.12
N SER A 463 22.76 -9.88 0.23
CA SER A 463 21.84 -10.70 1.03
C SER A 463 21.74 -10.20 2.46
N LEU A 464 22.85 -9.76 3.06
CA LEU A 464 22.85 -9.13 4.38
C LEU A 464 22.03 -7.82 4.37
N LEU A 465 22.18 -7.01 3.31
CA LEU A 465 21.40 -5.79 3.13
C LEU A 465 19.90 -6.06 3.08
N LEU A 466 19.47 -7.02 2.23
CA LEU A 466 18.07 -7.42 2.13
C LEU A 466 17.52 -8.02 3.42
N LEU A 467 18.29 -8.90 4.06
CA LEU A 467 17.88 -9.56 5.30
C LEU A 467 17.75 -8.55 6.46
N THR A 468 18.65 -7.57 6.52
CA THR A 468 18.57 -6.47 7.50
C THR A 468 17.31 -5.64 7.29
N GLY A 469 17.05 -5.20 6.05
CA GLY A 469 15.83 -4.43 5.73
C GLY A 469 14.55 -5.21 6.02
N ALA A 470 14.52 -6.50 5.67
CA ALA A 470 13.41 -7.40 5.99
C ALA A 470 13.16 -7.54 7.49
N THR A 471 14.23 -7.79 8.25
CA THR A 471 14.13 -7.96 9.71
C THR A 471 13.68 -6.66 10.39
N LEU A 472 14.18 -5.49 9.95
CA LEU A 472 13.74 -4.19 10.46
C LEU A 472 12.25 -3.96 10.21
N LEU A 473 11.73 -4.26 9.02
CA LEU A 473 10.31 -4.08 8.68
C LEU A 473 9.41 -5.04 9.45
N VAL A 474 9.80 -6.31 9.59
CA VAL A 474 9.06 -7.31 10.38
C VAL A 474 8.99 -6.91 11.85
N ARG A 475 10.12 -6.50 12.45
CA ARG A 475 10.15 -6.05 13.84
C ARG A 475 9.41 -4.73 14.06
N SER A 476 9.52 -3.80 13.10
CA SER A 476 8.75 -2.55 13.12
C SER A 476 7.25 -2.82 13.12
N LEU A 477 6.77 -3.75 12.29
CA LEU A 477 5.37 -4.17 12.30
C LEU A 477 4.97 -4.81 13.63
N HIS A 478 5.81 -5.69 14.17
CA HIS A 478 5.56 -6.32 15.47
C HIS A 478 5.42 -5.29 16.59
N ASN A 479 6.34 -4.31 16.65
CA ASN A 479 6.28 -3.21 17.60
C ASN A 479 5.02 -2.37 17.43
N LEU A 480 4.64 -2.07 16.18
CA LEU A 480 3.44 -1.30 15.88
C LEU A 480 2.16 -2.04 16.28
N ALA A 481 2.08 -3.35 16.05
CA ALA A 481 0.93 -4.18 16.40
C ALA A 481 0.80 -4.40 17.92
N ALA A 482 1.94 -4.57 18.61
CA ALA A 482 2.02 -4.78 20.04
C ALA A 482 1.92 -3.48 20.86
N GLN A 483 1.95 -2.31 20.21
CA GLN A 483 1.87 -1.01 20.87
C GLN A 483 0.63 -0.93 21.80
N PRO A 484 0.79 -0.54 23.08
CA PRO A 484 -0.33 -0.30 23.98
C PRO A 484 -1.20 0.84 23.47
N LEU A 485 -2.49 0.57 23.29
CA LEU A 485 -3.46 1.54 22.78
C LEU A 485 -4.07 2.41 23.89
N GLY A 486 -3.91 2.05 25.17
CA GLY A 486 -4.52 2.78 26.29
C GLY A 486 -5.99 2.40 26.56
N PHE A 487 -6.55 1.48 25.75
CA PHE A 487 -7.84 0.83 25.97
C PHE A 487 -7.72 -0.68 25.72
N ASN A 488 -8.66 -1.46 26.24
CA ASN A 488 -8.70 -2.90 26.03
C ASN A 488 -9.32 -3.22 24.67
N ARG A 489 -8.52 -3.72 23.72
CA ARG A 489 -8.99 -4.11 22.38
C ARG A 489 -9.66 -5.48 22.36
N ASP A 490 -9.40 -6.31 23.36
CA ASP A 490 -9.92 -7.67 23.44
C ASP A 490 -11.39 -7.61 23.86
N HIS A 491 -12.22 -8.46 23.24
CA HIS A 491 -13.67 -8.51 23.50
C HIS A 491 -14.47 -7.26 23.08
N LEU A 492 -13.86 -6.29 22.38
CA LEU A 492 -14.58 -5.16 21.81
C LEU A 492 -15.09 -5.46 20.40
N LEU A 493 -16.39 -5.27 20.21
CA LEU A 493 -17.05 -5.21 18.92
C LEU A 493 -17.49 -3.77 18.62
N MET A 494 -17.50 -3.43 17.34
CA MET A 494 -17.98 -2.15 16.87
C MET A 494 -19.07 -2.36 15.84
N VAL A 495 -20.09 -1.51 15.88
CA VAL A 495 -21.12 -1.46 14.85
C VAL A 495 -21.57 -0.03 14.65
N ARG A 496 -21.50 0.45 13.41
CA ARG A 496 -21.98 1.77 13.04
C ARG A 496 -23.43 1.68 12.60
N VAL A 497 -24.26 2.53 13.19
CA VAL A 497 -25.68 2.69 12.88
C VAL A 497 -25.88 4.08 12.29
N ASP A 498 -26.52 4.12 11.13
CA ASP A 498 -26.91 5.36 10.44
C ASP A 498 -28.43 5.51 10.58
N PRO A 499 -28.91 6.33 11.53
CA PRO A 499 -30.35 6.48 11.78
C PRO A 499 -31.02 7.39 10.72
N VAL A 500 -30.26 8.27 10.08
CA VAL A 500 -30.78 9.25 9.12
C VAL A 500 -31.28 8.55 7.86
N THR A 501 -30.54 7.56 7.38
CA THR A 501 -30.96 6.72 6.24
C THR A 501 -32.22 5.92 6.51
N ALA A 502 -32.47 5.54 7.77
CA ALA A 502 -33.69 4.87 8.20
C ALA A 502 -34.87 5.85 8.45
N GLY A 503 -34.68 7.16 8.22
CA GLY A 503 -35.74 8.17 8.33
C GLY A 503 -35.86 8.83 9.71
N TYR A 504 -34.96 8.52 10.66
CA TYR A 504 -34.94 9.19 11.97
C TYR A 504 -34.31 10.58 11.86
N ARG A 505 -34.90 11.57 12.54
CA ARG A 505 -34.41 12.95 12.59
C ARG A 505 -34.57 13.56 13.99
N GLY A 506 -33.69 14.50 14.35
CA GLY A 506 -33.77 15.27 15.59
C GLY A 506 -33.86 14.40 16.85
N ALA A 507 -34.78 14.73 17.75
CA ALA A 507 -34.96 14.05 19.04
C ALA A 507 -35.22 12.53 18.95
N ASN A 508 -35.77 12.05 17.82
CA ASN A 508 -36.02 10.63 17.59
C ASN A 508 -34.73 9.80 17.51
N VAL A 509 -33.62 10.42 17.11
CA VAL A 509 -32.30 9.77 17.03
C VAL A 509 -31.76 9.44 18.43
N GLY A 510 -31.82 10.39 19.37
CA GLY A 510 -31.40 10.17 20.75
C GLY A 510 -32.25 9.11 21.48
N ALA A 511 -33.56 9.09 21.22
CA ALA A 511 -34.45 8.04 21.74
C ALA A 511 -34.12 6.66 21.13
N LEU A 512 -33.80 6.59 19.84
CA LEU A 512 -33.37 5.36 19.18
C LEU A 512 -32.06 4.83 19.79
N TYR A 513 -31.04 5.68 19.96
CA TYR A 513 -29.77 5.26 20.52
C TYR A 513 -29.88 4.71 21.94
N ARG A 514 -30.74 5.31 22.78
CA ARG A 514 -31.04 4.77 24.13
C ARG A 514 -31.66 3.38 24.06
N ARG A 515 -32.71 3.20 23.23
CA ARG A 515 -33.37 1.89 23.05
C ARG A 515 -32.40 0.82 22.52
N LEU A 516 -31.57 1.17 21.54
CA LEU A 516 -30.55 0.27 21.00
C LEU A 516 -29.54 -0.11 22.08
N ARG A 517 -29.03 0.86 22.85
CA ARG A 517 -28.08 0.61 23.94
C ARG A 517 -28.66 -0.36 24.98
N GLU A 518 -29.89 -0.13 25.45
CA GLU A 518 -30.57 -0.99 26.42
C GLU A 518 -30.74 -2.42 25.90
N ARG A 519 -31.16 -2.57 24.63
CA ARG A 519 -31.32 -3.88 23.99
C ARG A 519 -30.00 -4.62 23.82
N LEU A 520 -28.93 -3.92 23.46
CA LEU A 520 -27.61 -4.51 23.29
C LEU A 520 -27.00 -4.90 24.65
N LEU A 521 -27.22 -4.12 25.70
CA LEU A 521 -26.80 -4.45 27.07
C LEU A 521 -27.49 -5.72 27.59
N ALA A 522 -28.72 -5.99 27.17
CA ALA A 522 -29.47 -7.18 27.58
C ALA A 522 -28.98 -8.49 26.93
N ILE A 523 -28.05 -8.44 25.97
CA ILE A 523 -27.49 -9.63 25.33
C ILE A 523 -26.66 -10.42 26.35
N PRO A 524 -26.91 -11.73 26.55
CA PRO A 524 -26.09 -12.56 27.43
C PRO A 524 -24.60 -12.51 27.05
N GLY A 525 -23.74 -12.24 28.02
CA GLY A 525 -22.29 -12.08 27.81
C GLY A 525 -21.83 -10.64 27.52
N MET A 526 -22.75 -9.70 27.34
CA MET A 526 -22.43 -8.27 27.21
C MET A 526 -22.10 -7.66 28.58
N ARG A 527 -20.93 -7.03 28.72
CA ARG A 527 -20.48 -6.34 29.94
C ARG A 527 -20.64 -4.83 29.86
N GLY A 528 -20.57 -4.25 28.66
CA GLY A 528 -20.67 -2.81 28.47
C GLY A 528 -21.09 -2.44 27.06
N VAL A 529 -21.89 -1.40 26.93
CA VAL A 529 -22.30 -0.81 25.66
C VAL A 529 -22.27 0.70 25.78
N THR A 530 -21.51 1.30 24.89
CA THR A 530 -21.43 2.74 24.71
C THR A 530 -21.52 3.06 23.21
N LEU A 531 -21.45 4.33 22.86
CA LEU A 531 -21.49 4.82 21.51
C LEU A 531 -20.61 6.06 21.37
N SER A 532 -20.12 6.32 20.16
CA SER A 532 -19.51 7.61 19.83
C SER A 532 -19.81 8.01 18.38
N ASN A 533 -19.72 9.30 18.06
CA ASN A 533 -20.01 9.81 16.71
C ASN A 533 -19.11 9.17 15.64
N ALA A 534 -17.82 9.05 15.94
CA ALA A 534 -16.81 8.54 15.02
C ALA A 534 -16.50 7.04 15.26
N GLY A 535 -16.67 6.53 16.48
CA GLY A 535 -16.14 5.22 16.88
C GLY A 535 -14.62 5.23 17.06
N LEU A 536 -14.07 4.08 17.47
CA LEU A 536 -12.62 3.88 17.37
C LEU A 536 -12.23 3.82 15.90
N PHE A 537 -11.11 4.44 15.59
CA PHE A 537 -10.56 4.55 14.25
C PHE A 537 -11.46 5.33 13.27
N GLY A 538 -12.33 6.20 13.76
CA GLY A 538 -13.15 7.09 12.96
C GLY A 538 -12.37 8.28 12.37
N GLY A 539 -13.09 9.30 11.91
CA GLY A 539 -12.48 10.58 11.56
C GLY A 539 -12.11 11.38 12.82
N ASP A 540 -10.96 12.06 12.80
CA ASP A 540 -10.46 12.87 13.90
C ASP A 540 -10.62 14.35 13.53
N ALA A 541 -11.60 15.02 14.15
CA ALA A 541 -11.87 16.45 13.97
C ALA A 541 -11.29 17.25 15.13
N GLY A 542 -10.86 18.48 14.87
CA GLY A 542 -10.35 19.35 15.92
C GLY A 542 -10.64 20.81 15.64
N ASP A 543 -11.20 21.46 16.65
CA ASP A 543 -11.81 22.77 16.53
C ASP A 543 -11.08 23.76 17.44
N PRO A 544 -11.15 25.06 17.14
CA PRO A 544 -10.71 26.10 18.05
C PRO A 544 -11.50 26.01 19.36
N ILE A 545 -10.81 26.14 20.49
CA ILE A 545 -11.43 26.11 21.81
C ILE A 545 -11.05 27.35 22.62
N SER A 546 -11.94 27.76 23.52
CA SER A 546 -11.60 28.71 24.58
C SER A 546 -11.75 28.04 25.95
N LEU A 547 -10.89 28.44 26.89
CA LEU A 547 -10.73 27.81 28.20
C LEU A 547 -10.74 28.87 29.28
N GLU A 548 -11.42 28.56 30.38
CA GLU A 548 -11.49 29.45 31.53
C GLU A 548 -10.14 29.50 32.28
N GLY A 549 -9.58 30.71 32.42
CA GLY A 549 -8.37 30.96 33.21
C GLY A 549 -7.03 30.63 32.53
N THR A 550 -7.00 30.30 31.24
CA THR A 550 -5.74 30.19 30.48
C THR A 550 -5.33 31.56 29.92
N GLY A 551 -4.12 32.02 30.25
CA GLY A 551 -3.57 33.30 29.73
C GLY A 551 -3.40 33.36 28.21
N ARG A 552 -2.72 34.41 27.71
CA ARG A 552 -2.51 34.70 26.26
C ARG A 552 -1.74 33.59 25.54
N ARG A 553 -2.42 32.50 25.16
CA ARG A 553 -1.93 31.48 24.22
C ARG A 553 -2.22 31.92 22.79
N THR A 554 -1.42 31.44 21.85
CA THR A 554 -1.65 31.72 20.43
C THR A 554 -2.88 30.96 19.93
N PRO A 555 -3.61 31.47 18.92
CA PRO A 555 -4.76 30.76 18.34
C PRO A 555 -4.45 29.33 17.87
N ASP A 556 -3.22 29.06 17.41
CA ASP A 556 -2.77 27.72 17.00
C ASP A 556 -2.65 26.74 18.18
N GLU A 557 -2.35 27.26 19.37
CA GLU A 557 -2.27 26.47 20.61
C GLU A 557 -3.64 26.20 21.22
N LEU A 558 -4.67 26.93 20.78
CA LEU A 558 -6.06 26.82 21.25
C LEU A 558 -6.91 25.97 20.30
N ARG A 559 -6.37 24.85 19.83
CA ARG A 559 -7.13 23.83 19.10
C ARG A 559 -7.10 22.52 19.83
N SER A 560 -8.24 21.85 19.93
CA SER A 560 -8.33 20.52 20.53
C SER A 560 -9.15 19.57 19.67
N ARG A 561 -8.75 18.29 19.69
CA ARG A 561 -9.58 17.23 19.14
C ARG A 561 -10.79 17.02 20.04
N TRP A 562 -11.91 16.66 19.45
CA TRP A 562 -13.11 16.31 20.21
C TRP A 562 -13.69 15.00 19.74
N THR A 563 -14.44 14.36 20.63
CA THR A 563 -15.21 13.16 20.32
C THR A 563 -16.50 13.19 21.11
N LEU A 564 -17.62 12.93 20.45
CA LEU A 564 -18.91 12.82 21.14
C LEU A 564 -19.05 11.40 21.62
N VAL A 565 -19.21 11.22 22.93
CA VAL A 565 -19.30 9.91 23.57
C VAL A 565 -20.59 9.77 24.33
N GLY A 566 -21.10 8.54 24.33
CA GLY A 566 -22.22 8.14 25.14
C GLY A 566 -21.78 7.78 26.56
N PRO A 567 -22.75 7.45 27.42
CA PRO A 567 -22.49 7.03 28.78
C PRO A 567 -21.63 5.77 28.86
N ALA A 568 -20.87 5.64 29.94
CA ALA A 568 -19.99 4.50 30.22
C ALA A 568 -18.90 4.26 29.14
N TYR A 569 -18.46 5.31 28.44
CA TYR A 569 -17.49 5.18 27.35
C TYR A 569 -16.16 4.62 27.83
N PHE A 570 -15.57 5.25 28.85
CA PHE A 570 -14.24 4.91 29.32
C PHE A 570 -14.23 3.54 30.00
N SER A 571 -15.23 3.26 30.84
CA SER A 571 -15.36 1.95 31.50
C SER A 571 -15.61 0.81 30.52
N THR A 572 -16.43 1.00 29.48
CA THR A 572 -16.67 -0.01 28.44
C THR A 572 -15.38 -0.34 27.67
N LEU A 573 -14.58 0.67 27.36
CA LEU A 573 -13.32 0.53 26.64
C LEU A 573 -12.15 0.11 27.55
N GLY A 574 -12.32 0.16 28.87
CA GLY A 574 -11.25 -0.09 29.84
C GLY A 574 -10.19 1.02 29.86
N ILE A 575 -10.56 2.27 29.53
CA ILE A 575 -9.72 3.46 29.69
C ILE A 575 -9.83 3.92 31.15
N PRO A 576 -8.72 3.98 31.91
CA PRO A 576 -8.78 4.43 33.31
C PRO A 576 -9.18 5.91 33.43
N LEU A 577 -10.11 6.21 34.33
CA LEU A 577 -10.31 7.57 34.83
C LEU A 577 -9.24 7.89 35.87
N LEU A 578 -8.52 8.99 35.67
CA LEU A 578 -7.47 9.46 36.56
C LEU A 578 -8.04 10.35 37.67
N ARG A 579 -9.06 11.16 37.35
CA ARG A 579 -9.75 12.05 38.29
C ARG A 579 -11.21 12.26 37.87
N GLY A 580 -12.07 12.62 38.84
CA GLY A 580 -13.47 12.95 38.59
C GLY A 580 -14.30 11.73 38.20
N ARG A 581 -15.29 11.93 37.32
CA ARG A 581 -16.23 10.90 36.84
C ARG A 581 -16.32 10.87 35.32
N GLU A 582 -16.83 9.78 34.76
CA GLU A 582 -17.23 9.76 33.35
C GLU A 582 -18.63 10.34 33.15
N ILE A 583 -19.00 10.53 31.87
CA ILE A 583 -20.36 10.83 31.45
C ILE A 583 -21.25 9.63 31.75
N ASP A 584 -22.31 9.83 32.51
CA ASP A 584 -23.19 8.77 32.99
C ASP A 584 -24.57 8.78 32.28
N ALA A 585 -25.42 7.83 32.66
CA ALA A 585 -26.76 7.71 32.08
C ALA A 585 -27.69 8.89 32.44
N ALA A 586 -27.44 9.57 33.56
CA ALA A 586 -28.21 10.74 33.97
C ALA A 586 -27.82 11.95 33.12
N ASP A 587 -26.53 12.18 32.87
CA ASP A 587 -26.08 13.24 31.95
C ASP A 587 -26.66 13.05 30.54
N ALA A 588 -26.66 11.80 30.06
CA ALA A 588 -27.25 11.45 28.76
C ALA A 588 -28.77 11.66 28.72
N ALA A 589 -29.48 11.41 29.82
CA ALA A 589 -30.93 11.58 29.90
C ALA A 589 -31.35 13.05 29.95
N HIS A 590 -30.57 13.89 30.63
CA HIS A 590 -30.83 15.33 30.76
C HIS A 590 -30.21 16.17 29.64
N GLY A 591 -29.35 15.59 28.79
CA GLY A 591 -28.60 16.35 27.80
C GLY A 591 -27.62 17.33 28.47
N SER A 592 -26.99 16.91 29.57
CA SER A 592 -26.09 17.79 30.32
C SER A 592 -24.88 18.20 29.48
N GLN A 593 -24.50 19.47 29.56
CA GLN A 593 -23.31 20.07 28.94
C GLN A 593 -22.04 19.72 29.72
N VAL A 594 -21.70 18.43 29.74
CA VAL A 594 -20.51 17.90 30.45
C VAL A 594 -19.51 17.29 29.48
N ALA A 595 -18.23 17.36 29.83
CA ALA A 595 -17.14 16.77 29.10
C ALA A 595 -16.11 16.09 30.03
N VAL A 596 -15.39 15.13 29.47
CA VAL A 596 -14.21 14.50 30.08
C VAL A 596 -13.00 14.87 29.24
N VAL A 597 -11.86 15.20 29.83
CA VAL A 597 -10.62 15.52 29.09
C VAL A 597 -9.59 14.40 29.24
N ASN A 598 -8.68 14.22 28.29
CA ASN A 598 -7.58 13.28 28.49
C ASN A 598 -6.41 13.88 29.28
N GLU A 599 -5.51 13.01 29.74
CA GLU A 599 -4.30 13.37 30.49
C GLU A 599 -3.45 14.42 29.73
N SER A 600 -3.29 14.26 28.41
CA SER A 600 -2.57 15.22 27.56
C SER A 600 -3.23 16.60 27.54
N PHE A 601 -4.56 16.67 27.49
CA PHE A 601 -5.30 17.92 27.54
C PHE A 601 -5.12 18.61 28.89
N ALA A 602 -5.29 17.86 29.99
CA ALA A 602 -5.08 18.39 31.34
C ALA A 602 -3.66 18.93 31.52
N LYS A 603 -2.63 18.19 31.10
CA LYS A 603 -1.23 18.64 31.19
C LYS A 603 -0.94 19.85 30.32
N PHE A 604 -1.44 19.85 29.09
CA PHE A 604 -1.13 20.91 28.12
C PHE A 604 -1.83 22.22 28.48
N PHE A 605 -3.12 22.18 28.80
CA PHE A 605 -3.93 23.37 29.02
C PHE A 605 -4.00 23.81 30.49
N PHE A 606 -3.98 22.87 31.42
CA PHE A 606 -4.17 23.12 32.84
C PHE A 606 -2.96 22.76 33.70
N ALA A 607 -1.76 22.60 33.13
CA ALA A 607 -0.48 22.29 33.80
C ALA A 607 -0.51 22.14 35.35
N ASP A 608 -0.69 23.25 36.08
CA ASP A 608 -0.65 23.32 37.56
C ASP A 608 -2.03 23.50 38.24
N SER A 609 -3.13 23.47 37.49
CA SER A 609 -4.48 23.76 37.96
C SER A 609 -5.43 22.58 37.74
N ASP A 610 -6.39 22.38 38.65
CA ASP A 610 -7.38 21.31 38.49
C ASP A 610 -8.30 21.62 37.30
N PRO A 611 -8.41 20.75 36.29
CA PRO A 611 -9.35 20.94 35.19
C PRO A 611 -10.81 20.72 35.63
N ILE A 612 -11.08 19.99 36.72
CA ILE A 612 -12.44 19.63 37.11
C ILE A 612 -13.23 20.88 37.55
N GLY A 613 -14.47 20.99 37.07
CA GLY A 613 -15.37 22.12 37.32
C GLY A 613 -15.11 23.35 36.44
N LYS A 614 -14.10 23.29 35.57
CA LYS A 614 -13.82 24.36 34.59
C LYS A 614 -14.53 24.10 33.28
N HIS A 615 -14.63 25.14 32.46
CA HIS A 615 -15.33 25.08 31.19
C HIS A 615 -14.37 25.04 30.00
N VAL A 616 -14.69 24.17 29.04
CA VAL A 616 -14.15 24.21 27.68
C VAL A 616 -15.26 24.65 26.74
N THR A 617 -15.02 25.70 25.96
CA THR A 617 -15.96 26.17 24.94
C THR A 617 -15.41 25.81 23.57
N ASP A 618 -16.21 25.12 22.78
CA ASP A 618 -15.98 24.96 21.36
C ASP A 618 -16.31 26.28 20.66
N GLU A 619 -15.33 26.90 20.00
CA GLU A 619 -15.47 28.22 19.36
C GLU A 619 -15.83 28.09 17.86
N TYR A 620 -16.38 26.95 17.45
CA TYR A 620 -16.78 26.73 16.07
C TYR A 620 -17.91 27.70 15.67
N PRO A 621 -17.79 28.46 14.55
CA PRO A 621 -18.66 29.62 14.28
C PRO A 621 -20.17 29.33 14.19
N THR A 622 -20.55 28.08 13.94
CA THR A 622 -21.96 27.65 13.81
C THR A 622 -22.46 26.79 14.98
N THR A 623 -21.60 26.36 15.90
CA THR A 623 -21.93 25.38 16.97
C THR A 623 -21.26 25.70 18.29
N ARG A 624 -21.21 26.99 18.67
CA ARG A 624 -20.56 27.44 19.90
C ARG A 624 -21.23 26.84 21.14
N GLU A 625 -20.56 25.90 21.78
CA GLU A 625 -21.08 25.14 22.92
C GLU A 625 -20.04 25.09 24.05
N THR A 626 -20.50 25.27 25.29
CA THR A 626 -19.64 25.25 26.48
C THR A 626 -19.94 24.01 27.31
N TYR A 627 -18.88 23.29 27.70
CA TYR A 627 -18.97 22.06 28.49
C TYR A 627 -18.19 22.18 29.79
N GLU A 628 -18.80 21.77 30.90
CA GLU A 628 -18.12 21.61 32.19
C GLU A 628 -17.27 20.33 32.18
N ILE A 629 -16.00 20.43 32.59
CA ILE A 629 -15.10 19.30 32.71
C ILE A 629 -15.39 18.56 34.01
N VAL A 630 -15.95 17.35 33.91
CA VAL A 630 -16.33 16.52 35.07
C VAL A 630 -15.35 15.39 35.38
N GLY A 631 -14.37 15.16 34.51
CA GLY A 631 -13.38 14.11 34.70
C GLY A 631 -12.15 14.22 33.80
N VAL A 632 -11.13 13.46 34.18
CA VAL A 632 -9.86 13.31 33.45
C VAL A 632 -9.60 11.83 33.19
N ALA A 633 -9.50 11.42 31.94
CA ALA A 633 -9.19 10.05 31.52
C ALA A 633 -7.72 9.89 31.12
N ALA A 634 -7.18 8.67 31.20
CA ALA A 634 -5.86 8.35 30.67
C ALA A 634 -5.82 8.51 29.14
N ASP A 635 -4.62 8.78 28.59
CA ASP A 635 -4.46 8.88 27.14
C ASP A 635 -4.73 7.54 26.42
N ALA A 636 -5.57 7.58 25.40
CA ALA A 636 -5.85 6.47 24.50
C ALA A 636 -5.49 6.82 23.04
N ARG A 637 -5.11 5.80 22.26
CA ARG A 637 -4.78 5.87 20.83
C ARG A 637 -5.94 5.35 19.98
N GLU A 638 -6.99 6.15 19.92
CA GLU A 638 -8.25 5.77 19.30
C GLU A 638 -8.19 5.76 17.76
N HIS A 639 -7.24 6.46 17.12
CA HIS A 639 -7.13 6.59 15.66
C HIS A 639 -6.05 5.70 15.03
N GLY A 640 -5.21 5.07 15.85
CA GLY A 640 -4.31 4.00 15.41
C GLY A 640 -3.06 3.86 16.27
N PRO A 641 -2.32 2.76 16.11
CA PRO A 641 -1.14 2.50 16.95
C PRO A 641 -0.03 3.56 16.81
N SER A 642 0.03 4.24 15.67
CA SER A 642 0.99 5.32 15.40
C SER A 642 0.53 6.70 15.87
N GLU A 643 -0.65 6.84 16.48
CA GLU A 643 -1.16 8.11 16.97
C GLU A 643 -0.25 8.66 18.07
N THR A 644 0.11 9.94 17.94
CA THR A 644 0.76 10.67 19.02
C THR A 644 -0.30 11.10 20.03
N LYS A 645 0.04 11.06 21.31
CA LYS A 645 -0.83 11.55 22.37
C LYS A 645 -1.07 13.06 22.15
N ARG A 646 -2.31 13.46 21.94
CA ARG A 646 -2.73 14.85 21.70
C ARG A 646 -3.84 15.23 22.68
N ALA A 647 -3.99 16.52 22.93
CA ALA A 647 -5.06 17.04 23.78
C ALA A 647 -6.44 16.78 23.13
N ARG A 648 -7.29 16.02 23.83
CA ARG A 648 -8.66 15.69 23.42
C ARG A 648 -9.63 15.90 24.58
N PHE A 649 -10.80 16.44 24.26
CA PHE A 649 -11.97 16.40 25.14
C PHE A 649 -13.07 15.52 24.55
N TYR A 650 -13.86 14.93 25.42
CA TYR A 650 -14.95 14.01 25.11
C TYR A 650 -16.24 14.61 25.63
N ALA A 651 -17.12 15.04 24.74
CA ALA A 651 -18.38 15.70 25.09
C ALA A 651 -19.57 14.74 25.01
N ASN A 652 -20.64 15.06 25.73
CA ASN A 652 -21.86 14.26 25.77
C ASN A 652 -22.53 14.17 24.39
N LEU A 653 -22.66 12.97 23.83
CA LEU A 653 -23.30 12.75 22.54
C LEU A 653 -24.78 13.16 22.51
N PHE A 654 -25.45 13.19 23.66
CA PHE A 654 -26.86 13.59 23.78
C PHE A 654 -27.03 15.11 23.90
N HIS A 655 -25.93 15.87 24.02
CA HIS A 655 -25.87 17.32 23.80
C HIS A 655 -24.73 17.61 22.82
N PRO A 656 -24.90 17.24 21.54
CA PRO A 656 -23.81 17.17 20.60
C PRO A 656 -23.32 18.55 20.14
N ILE A 657 -22.03 18.63 19.85
CA ILE A 657 -21.45 19.70 19.04
C ILE A 657 -21.95 19.49 17.60
N GLY A 658 -22.89 20.32 17.17
CA GLY A 658 -23.51 20.22 15.84
C GLY A 658 -24.40 18.98 15.64
N THR A 659 -24.55 18.54 14.37
CA THR A 659 -25.42 17.42 14.02
C THR A 659 -24.70 16.07 14.05
N VAL A 660 -25.32 15.08 14.68
CA VAL A 660 -24.86 13.68 14.72
C VAL A 660 -25.55 12.86 13.63
N ASP A 661 -24.89 12.70 12.49
CA ASP A 661 -25.44 11.98 11.33
C ASP A 661 -25.35 10.45 11.47
N GLY A 662 -24.65 9.95 12.50
CA GLY A 662 -24.54 8.53 12.81
C GLY A 662 -23.68 8.27 14.04
N ALA A 663 -23.82 7.09 14.63
CA ALA A 663 -23.04 6.69 15.79
C ALA A 663 -22.50 5.27 15.65
N THR A 664 -21.28 5.07 16.13
CA THR A 664 -20.66 3.77 16.26
C THR A 664 -20.85 3.27 17.69
N PHE A 665 -21.59 2.20 17.86
CA PHE A 665 -21.72 1.49 19.12
C PHE A 665 -20.45 0.66 19.37
N LEU A 666 -19.94 0.75 20.59
CA LEU A 666 -18.79 0.00 21.07
C LEU A 666 -19.29 -0.95 22.16
N LEU A 667 -19.08 -2.24 21.94
CA LEU A 667 -19.70 -3.34 22.69
C LEU A 667 -18.60 -4.19 23.32
N ASN A 668 -18.56 -4.26 24.64
CA ASN A 668 -17.64 -5.12 25.37
C ASN A 668 -18.37 -6.41 25.74
N GLY A 669 -18.08 -7.51 25.03
CA GLY A 669 -18.79 -8.78 25.16
C GLY A 669 -17.84 -9.98 25.22
N TRP A 670 -18.09 -10.88 26.16
CA TRP A 670 -17.29 -12.08 26.39
C TRP A 670 -17.92 -13.31 25.74
N GLY A 671 -17.08 -14.21 25.22
CA GLY A 671 -17.51 -15.42 24.50
C GLY A 671 -17.04 -15.44 23.06
N ASP A 672 -17.66 -16.31 22.24
CA ASP A 672 -17.34 -16.42 20.82
C ASP A 672 -17.81 -15.16 20.05
N PRO A 673 -16.91 -14.45 19.33
CA PRO A 673 -17.28 -13.25 18.58
C PRO A 673 -18.33 -13.49 17.51
N GLY A 674 -18.35 -14.66 16.86
CA GLY A 674 -19.33 -14.99 15.82
C GLY A 674 -20.76 -15.06 16.35
N ASN A 675 -20.92 -15.68 17.53
CA ASN A 675 -22.19 -15.72 18.25
C ASN A 675 -22.65 -14.33 18.69
N LEU A 676 -21.75 -13.51 19.24
CA LEU A 676 -22.05 -12.13 19.64
C LEU A 676 -22.46 -11.26 18.44
N ILE A 677 -21.74 -11.34 17.32
CA ILE A 677 -22.08 -10.63 16.07
C ILE A 677 -23.50 -11.02 15.62
N SER A 678 -23.83 -12.31 15.67
CA SER A 678 -25.15 -12.82 15.27
C SER A 678 -26.26 -12.38 16.24
N ALA A 679 -25.96 -12.26 17.53
CA ALA A 679 -26.89 -11.73 18.53
C ALA A 679 -27.12 -10.23 18.34
N VAL A 680 -26.06 -9.44 18.21
CA VAL A 680 -26.11 -7.98 17.96
C VAL A 680 -26.93 -7.67 16.70
N ARG A 681 -26.68 -8.41 15.61
CA ARG A 681 -27.43 -8.25 14.36
C ARG A 681 -28.94 -8.46 14.57
N ARG A 682 -29.34 -9.51 15.30
CA ARG A 682 -30.74 -9.80 15.60
C ARG A 682 -31.36 -8.71 16.48
N SER A 683 -30.69 -8.33 17.55
CA SER A 683 -31.20 -7.30 18.48
C SER A 683 -31.42 -5.94 17.83
N ILE A 684 -30.58 -5.54 16.87
CA ILE A 684 -30.79 -4.28 16.13
C ILE A 684 -31.95 -4.43 15.14
N ALA A 685 -32.03 -5.55 14.42
CA ALA A 685 -33.13 -5.83 13.50
C ALA A 685 -34.50 -5.92 14.20
N ASP A 686 -34.54 -6.37 15.46
CA ASP A 686 -35.76 -6.40 16.28
C ASP A 686 -36.23 -5.00 16.69
N VAL A 687 -35.32 -4.03 16.82
CA VAL A 687 -35.68 -2.63 17.09
C VAL A 687 -36.22 -1.98 15.82
N ASP A 688 -35.49 -2.09 14.72
CA ASP A 688 -35.91 -1.60 13.42
C ASP A 688 -35.12 -2.30 12.30
N ARG A 689 -35.82 -3.00 11.41
CA ARG A 689 -35.21 -3.71 10.27
C ARG A 689 -34.66 -2.76 9.20
N GLY A 690 -35.09 -1.50 9.19
CA GLY A 690 -34.63 -0.46 8.28
C GLY A 690 -33.27 0.14 8.66
N LEU A 691 -32.70 -0.22 9.81
CA LEU A 691 -31.39 0.29 10.24
C LEU A 691 -30.24 -0.45 9.55
N PRO A 692 -29.43 0.23 8.72
CA PRO A 692 -28.28 -0.40 8.10
C PRO A 692 -27.19 -0.67 9.15
N LEU A 693 -26.75 -1.92 9.22
CA LEU A 693 -25.61 -2.33 10.04
C LEU A 693 -24.32 -2.14 9.24
N LEU A 694 -23.54 -1.13 9.60
CA LEU A 694 -22.27 -0.83 8.96
C LEU A 694 -21.10 -1.28 9.85
N ASN A 695 -20.11 -1.94 9.25
CA ASN A 695 -18.86 -2.29 9.93
C ASN A 695 -19.01 -3.10 11.24
N LEU A 696 -20.00 -4.00 11.34
CA LEU A 696 -20.12 -4.93 12.47
C LEU A 696 -18.95 -5.92 12.49
N ARG A 697 -17.96 -5.67 13.36
CA ARG A 697 -16.72 -6.46 13.46
C ARG A 697 -16.02 -6.28 14.81
N THR A 698 -15.00 -7.07 15.08
CA THR A 698 -14.15 -6.88 16.27
C THR A 698 -13.14 -5.74 16.08
N VAL A 699 -12.73 -5.09 17.17
CA VAL A 699 -11.66 -4.08 17.16
C VAL A 699 -10.34 -4.67 16.66
N ASN A 700 -10.01 -5.91 17.03
CA ASN A 700 -8.83 -6.61 16.55
C ASN A 700 -8.85 -6.80 15.02
N GLU A 701 -9.99 -7.23 14.46
CA GLU A 701 -10.13 -7.32 12.99
C GLU A 701 -9.95 -5.94 12.33
N GLN A 702 -10.47 -4.87 12.93
CA GLN A 702 -10.30 -3.51 12.39
C GLN A 702 -8.83 -3.05 12.42
N ILE A 703 -8.07 -3.37 13.48
CA ILE A 703 -6.64 -3.08 13.57
C ILE A 703 -5.88 -3.85 12.49
N ASP A 704 -6.15 -5.14 12.32
CA ASP A 704 -5.51 -5.97 11.31
C ASP A 704 -5.72 -5.41 9.91
N ARG A 705 -6.95 -4.97 9.58
CA ARG A 705 -7.27 -4.31 8.31
C ARG A 705 -6.52 -2.99 8.10
N ARG A 706 -6.22 -2.26 9.17
CA ARG A 706 -5.42 -1.02 9.07
C ARG A 706 -3.95 -1.28 8.83
N LEU A 707 -3.42 -2.37 9.37
CA LEU A 707 -2.02 -2.77 9.25
C LEU A 707 -1.70 -3.56 7.97
N VAL A 708 -2.67 -3.75 7.06
CA VAL A 708 -2.49 -4.53 5.81
C VAL A 708 -1.30 -4.05 4.99
N THR A 709 -1.11 -2.74 4.83
CA THR A 709 0.03 -2.20 4.07
C THR A 709 1.36 -2.56 4.74
N GLN A 710 1.47 -2.34 6.05
CA GLN A 710 2.68 -2.64 6.83
C GLN A 710 2.95 -4.16 6.87
N ARG A 711 1.90 -4.98 6.97
CA ARG A 711 1.98 -6.45 6.93
C ARG A 711 2.43 -6.97 5.57
N LEU A 712 1.84 -6.47 4.49
CA LEU A 712 2.26 -6.80 3.13
C LEU A 712 3.74 -6.45 2.91
N MET A 713 4.20 -5.30 3.39
CA MET A 713 5.61 -4.92 3.31
C MET A 713 6.50 -5.87 4.10
N ALA A 714 6.16 -6.15 5.36
CA ALA A 714 6.92 -7.06 6.20
C ALA A 714 6.99 -8.48 5.60
N ASP A 715 5.86 -9.03 5.16
CA ASP A 715 5.77 -10.37 4.59
C ASP A 715 6.55 -10.49 3.27
N LEU A 716 6.42 -9.51 2.38
CA LEU A 716 7.16 -9.50 1.11
C LEU A 716 8.64 -9.25 1.30
N SER A 717 9.03 -8.35 2.19
CA SER A 717 10.44 -8.15 2.54
C SER A 717 11.03 -9.40 3.19
N ALA A 718 10.29 -10.08 4.08
CA ALA A 718 10.71 -11.36 4.66
C ALA A 718 10.88 -12.44 3.58
N PHE A 719 9.94 -12.54 2.64
CA PHE A 719 10.04 -13.45 1.50
C PHE A 719 11.27 -13.15 0.63
N PHE A 720 11.50 -11.89 0.25
CA PHE A 720 12.65 -11.51 -0.58
C PHE A 720 13.98 -11.62 0.16
N GLY A 721 14.02 -11.32 1.46
CA GLY A 721 15.18 -11.56 2.33
C GLY A 721 15.52 -13.05 2.43
N GLY A 722 14.51 -13.89 2.62
CA GLY A 722 14.64 -15.35 2.61
C GLY A 722 15.08 -15.90 1.25
N LEU A 723 14.52 -15.37 0.15
CA LEU A 723 14.91 -15.73 -1.21
C LEU A 723 16.37 -15.32 -1.51
N ALA A 724 16.80 -14.14 -1.08
CA ALA A 724 18.18 -13.69 -1.20
C ALA A 724 19.14 -14.61 -0.42
N LEU A 725 18.76 -14.99 0.80
CA LEU A 725 19.50 -15.92 1.64
C LEU A 725 19.62 -17.31 0.99
N LEU A 726 18.52 -17.83 0.42
CA LEU A 726 18.52 -19.09 -0.33
C LEU A 726 19.43 -18.99 -1.57
N MET A 727 19.34 -17.90 -2.32
CA MET A 727 20.19 -17.67 -3.48
C MET A 727 21.67 -17.59 -3.08
N ALA A 728 21.99 -16.94 -1.96
CA ALA A 728 23.34 -16.89 -1.38
C ALA A 728 23.88 -18.29 -1.05
N ALA A 729 23.05 -19.13 -0.44
CA ALA A 729 23.40 -20.52 -0.16
C ALA A 729 23.71 -21.30 -1.45
N ILE A 730 22.88 -21.16 -2.48
CA ILE A 730 23.06 -21.85 -3.77
C ILE A 730 24.32 -21.36 -4.49
N GLY A 731 24.54 -20.04 -4.53
CA GLY A 731 25.71 -19.43 -5.15
C GLY A 731 27.01 -19.88 -4.48
N LEU A 732 27.04 -19.82 -3.16
CA LEU A 732 28.19 -20.27 -2.37
C LEU A 732 28.43 -21.77 -2.55
N TYR A 733 27.39 -22.60 -2.47
CA TYR A 733 27.49 -24.03 -2.73
C TYR A 733 28.08 -24.31 -4.11
N GLY A 734 27.59 -23.63 -5.16
CA GLY A 734 28.06 -23.78 -6.53
C GLY A 734 29.54 -23.44 -6.68
N VAL A 735 29.99 -22.32 -6.13
CA VAL A 735 31.39 -21.89 -6.17
C VAL A 735 32.29 -22.83 -5.37
N MET A 736 31.85 -23.25 -4.18
CA MET A 736 32.62 -24.16 -3.33
C MET A 736 32.72 -25.56 -3.94
N SER A 737 31.61 -26.13 -4.43
CA SER A 737 31.61 -27.43 -5.11
C SER A 737 32.53 -27.42 -6.34
N TYR A 738 32.54 -26.33 -7.09
CA TYR A 738 33.44 -26.16 -8.22
C TYR A 738 34.91 -26.06 -7.80
N SER A 739 35.22 -25.22 -6.81
CA SER A 739 36.57 -25.06 -6.27
C SER A 739 37.12 -26.38 -5.75
N MET A 740 36.30 -27.16 -5.04
CA MET A 740 36.68 -28.48 -4.53
C MET A 740 36.95 -29.48 -5.66
N SER A 741 36.09 -29.51 -6.69
CA SER A 741 36.29 -30.39 -7.85
C SER A 741 37.64 -30.13 -8.53
N ARG A 742 38.04 -28.86 -8.70
CA ARG A 742 39.37 -28.52 -9.26
C ARG A 742 40.55 -28.82 -8.34
N ARG A 743 40.34 -28.87 -7.03
CA ARG A 743 41.38 -29.15 -6.03
C ARG A 743 41.41 -30.62 -5.62
N THR A 744 40.69 -31.50 -6.33
CA THR A 744 40.61 -32.92 -5.97
C THR A 744 41.98 -33.60 -5.99
N GLY A 745 42.83 -33.31 -6.98
CA GLY A 745 44.22 -33.80 -7.00
C GLY A 745 45.10 -33.25 -5.87
N GLU A 746 45.01 -31.95 -5.57
CA GLU A 746 45.72 -31.32 -4.43
C GLU A 746 45.29 -31.93 -3.09
N ILE A 747 43.97 -32.14 -2.92
CA ILE A 747 43.37 -32.74 -1.72
C ILE A 747 43.79 -34.21 -1.61
N GLY A 748 43.79 -34.95 -2.72
CA GLY A 748 44.25 -36.34 -2.78
C GLY A 748 45.73 -36.49 -2.39
N ILE A 749 46.61 -35.62 -2.89
CA ILE A 749 48.03 -35.58 -2.51
C ILE A 749 48.18 -35.30 -1.00
N ARG A 750 47.44 -34.33 -0.45
CA ARG A 750 47.50 -34.03 0.98
C ARG A 750 47.01 -35.17 1.85
N MET A 751 45.95 -35.87 1.44
CA MET A 751 45.45 -37.03 2.18
C MET A 751 46.40 -38.22 2.07
N ALA A 752 47.05 -38.43 0.91
CA ALA A 752 48.11 -39.43 0.74
C ALA A 752 49.35 -39.12 1.59
N LEU A 753 49.64 -37.84 1.85
CA LEU A 753 50.70 -37.38 2.76
C LEU A 753 50.27 -37.35 4.25
N GLY A 754 49.10 -37.89 4.60
CA GLY A 754 48.66 -38.07 5.99
C GLY A 754 47.78 -36.95 6.57
N ALA A 755 47.25 -36.02 5.75
CA ALA A 755 46.30 -35.02 6.25
C ALA A 755 44.98 -35.66 6.71
N SER A 756 44.54 -35.35 7.93
CA SER A 756 43.26 -35.83 8.46
C SER A 756 42.05 -35.21 7.73
N GLN A 757 40.94 -35.95 7.66
CA GLN A 757 39.68 -35.46 7.06
C GLN A 757 39.21 -34.15 7.71
N THR A 758 39.41 -34.01 9.03
CA THR A 758 39.14 -32.79 9.79
C THR A 758 40.05 -31.63 9.39
N GLY A 759 41.31 -31.88 9.05
CA GLY A 759 42.24 -30.88 8.54
C GLY A 759 41.81 -30.29 7.20
N VAL A 760 41.38 -31.16 6.27
CA VAL A 760 40.83 -30.74 4.97
C VAL A 760 39.54 -29.94 5.15
N LEU A 761 38.61 -30.44 5.98
CA LEU A 761 37.36 -29.76 6.30
C LEU A 761 37.60 -28.36 6.88
N ARG A 762 38.51 -28.22 7.86
CA ARG A 762 38.84 -26.95 8.51
C ARG A 762 39.44 -25.94 7.53
N MET A 763 40.29 -26.39 6.61
CA MET A 763 40.85 -25.53 5.57
C MET A 763 39.76 -24.92 4.69
N VAL A 764 38.82 -25.74 4.23
CA VAL A 764 37.74 -25.31 3.32
C VAL A 764 36.74 -24.39 4.03
N LEU A 765 36.37 -24.72 5.28
CA LEU A 765 35.52 -23.86 6.10
C LEU A 765 36.17 -22.51 6.41
N ARG A 766 37.49 -22.47 6.65
CA ARG A 766 38.23 -21.21 6.86
C ARG A 766 38.23 -20.32 5.62
N GLU A 767 38.30 -20.89 4.42
CA GLU A 767 38.17 -20.14 3.17
C GLU A 767 36.76 -19.56 3.02
N THR A 768 35.73 -20.37 3.28
CA THR A 768 34.32 -19.94 3.28
C THR A 768 34.09 -18.80 4.27
N PHE A 769 34.58 -18.96 5.50
CA PHE A 769 34.49 -17.96 6.56
C PHE A 769 35.07 -16.61 6.14
N ARG A 770 36.25 -16.60 5.50
CA ARG A 770 36.88 -15.35 5.04
C ARG A 770 36.04 -14.61 3.99
N LEU A 771 35.41 -15.34 3.07
CA LEU A 771 34.54 -14.74 2.06
C LEU A 771 33.28 -14.15 2.69
N VAL A 772 32.68 -14.86 3.63
CA VAL A 772 31.50 -14.40 4.36
C VAL A 772 31.85 -13.18 5.22
N ALA A 773 32.95 -13.22 5.96
CA ALA A 773 33.41 -12.10 6.79
C ALA A 773 33.66 -10.83 5.96
N LEU A 774 34.29 -10.95 4.78
CA LEU A 774 34.48 -9.81 3.88
C LEU A 774 33.16 -9.30 3.31
N GLY A 775 32.24 -10.21 2.98
CA GLY A 775 30.88 -9.85 2.54
C GLY A 775 30.10 -9.12 3.62
N VAL A 776 30.20 -9.54 4.88
CA VAL A 776 29.61 -8.86 6.04
C VAL A 776 30.25 -7.49 6.27
N ALA A 777 31.58 -7.39 6.17
CA ALA A 777 32.30 -6.13 6.36
C ALA A 777 31.89 -5.05 5.34
N ILE A 778 31.51 -5.45 4.11
CA ILE A 778 31.00 -4.54 3.08
C ILE A 778 29.48 -4.35 3.21
N GLY A 779 28.74 -5.43 3.46
CA GLY A 779 27.29 -5.41 3.53
C GLY A 779 26.74 -4.63 4.71
N LEU A 780 27.44 -4.62 5.85
CA LEU A 780 27.01 -3.92 7.05
C LEU A 780 26.94 -2.39 6.86
N PRO A 781 27.98 -1.70 6.37
CA PRO A 781 27.88 -0.28 5.99
C PRO A 781 26.76 0.01 4.98
N CYS A 782 26.61 -0.82 3.96
CA CYS A 782 25.53 -0.66 2.98
C CYS A 782 24.15 -0.81 3.63
N ALA A 783 23.99 -1.79 4.53
CA ALA A 783 22.74 -2.06 5.22
C ALA A 783 22.35 -0.90 6.13
N LEU A 784 23.32 -0.32 6.86
CA LEU A 784 23.11 0.87 7.68
C LEU A 784 22.74 2.10 6.84
N ALA A 785 23.41 2.31 5.71
CA ALA A 785 23.08 3.39 4.79
C ALA A 785 21.65 3.25 4.25
N ALA A 786 21.24 2.04 3.86
CA ALA A 786 19.87 1.76 3.41
C ALA A 786 18.85 1.89 4.55
N ALA A 787 19.17 1.41 5.76
CA ALA A 787 18.33 1.53 6.94
C ALA A 787 18.08 3.00 7.30
N ARG A 788 19.06 3.89 7.09
CA ARG A 788 18.92 5.33 7.28
C ARG A 788 17.89 5.95 6.34
N LEU A 789 17.79 5.47 5.09
CA LEU A 789 16.80 5.97 4.12
C LEU A 789 15.37 5.60 4.51
N ILE A 790 15.18 4.49 5.23
CA ILE A 790 13.87 4.04 5.71
C ILE A 790 13.63 4.34 7.20
N ALA A 791 14.55 5.04 7.87
CA ALA A 791 14.53 5.27 9.31
C ALA A 791 13.24 5.94 9.79
N ASN A 792 12.77 6.94 9.04
CA ASN A 792 11.55 7.69 9.35
C ASN A 792 10.26 6.84 9.23
N ARG A 793 10.38 5.58 8.82
CA ARG A 793 9.28 4.64 8.64
C ARG A 793 9.33 3.46 9.61
N LEU A 794 10.41 3.35 10.40
CA LEU A 794 10.57 2.29 11.39
C LEU A 794 9.91 2.72 12.70
N PHE A 795 9.03 1.87 13.22
CA PHE A 795 8.30 2.13 14.44
C PHE A 795 9.00 1.46 15.64
N GLY A 796 9.37 2.28 16.64
CA GLY A 796 10.01 1.80 17.85
C GLY A 796 11.42 1.21 17.65
N LEU A 797 12.06 1.48 16.50
CA LEU A 797 13.41 1.00 16.18
C LEU A 797 14.26 2.15 15.65
N THR A 798 15.54 2.14 16.00
CA THR A 798 16.53 3.01 15.37
C THR A 798 17.05 2.36 14.08
N TRP A 799 17.57 3.18 13.18
CA TRP A 799 18.19 2.71 11.92
C TRP A 799 19.42 1.81 12.14
N ALA A 800 20.00 1.82 13.34
CA ALA A 800 21.14 1.02 13.75
C ALA A 800 20.84 0.12 14.96
N ASP A 801 19.63 -0.47 15.03
CA ASP A 801 19.29 -1.40 16.11
C ASP A 801 20.27 -2.60 16.16
N PRO A 802 21.10 -2.73 17.22
CA PRO A 802 22.13 -3.76 17.29
C PRO A 802 21.58 -5.18 17.25
N SER A 803 20.40 -5.38 17.85
CA SER A 803 19.77 -6.70 17.93
C SER A 803 19.31 -7.22 16.56
N THR A 804 18.77 -6.34 15.71
CA THR A 804 18.41 -6.68 14.32
C THR A 804 19.63 -7.03 13.49
N LEU A 805 20.70 -6.23 13.60
CA LEU A 805 21.94 -6.46 12.87
C LEU A 805 22.60 -7.77 13.29
N ALA A 806 22.67 -8.05 14.59
CA ALA A 806 23.21 -9.30 15.12
C ALA A 806 22.43 -10.51 14.60
N LEU A 807 21.10 -10.45 14.59
CA LEU A 807 20.25 -11.53 14.08
C LEU A 807 20.48 -11.78 12.58
N ALA A 808 20.54 -10.72 11.77
CA ALA A 808 20.79 -10.84 10.33
C ALA A 808 22.19 -11.41 10.03
N ILE A 809 23.23 -10.94 10.74
CA ILE A 809 24.60 -11.45 10.60
C ILE A 809 24.68 -12.92 11.03
N LEU A 810 24.08 -13.30 12.15
CA LEU A 810 24.08 -14.68 12.62
C LEU A 810 23.38 -15.60 11.62
N THR A 811 22.24 -15.17 11.10
CA THR A 811 21.44 -15.94 10.14
C THR A 811 22.21 -16.19 8.84
N ILE A 812 22.81 -15.14 8.23
CA ILE A 812 23.61 -15.30 7.01
C ILE A 812 24.84 -16.17 7.27
N PHE A 813 25.46 -16.03 8.43
CA PHE A 813 26.61 -16.82 8.83
C PHE A 813 26.28 -18.31 8.96
N CYS A 814 25.19 -18.65 9.67
CA CYS A 814 24.72 -20.04 9.80
C CYS A 814 24.40 -20.66 8.45
N VAL A 815 23.65 -19.98 7.58
CA VAL A 815 23.27 -20.52 6.27
C VAL A 815 24.48 -20.70 5.35
N THR A 816 25.39 -19.74 5.32
CA THR A 816 26.59 -19.82 4.47
C THR A 816 27.56 -20.91 4.95
N LEU A 817 27.70 -21.11 6.27
CA LEU A 817 28.46 -22.22 6.81
C LEU A 817 27.86 -23.57 6.44
N LEU A 818 26.54 -23.72 6.58
CA LEU A 818 25.83 -24.95 6.19
C LEU A 818 26.00 -25.25 4.69
N ALA A 819 25.87 -24.22 3.84
CA ALA A 819 26.07 -24.34 2.40
C ALA A 819 27.51 -24.72 2.02
N GLY A 820 28.51 -24.19 2.73
CA GLY A 820 29.92 -24.53 2.54
C GLY A 820 30.32 -25.89 3.11
N TYR A 821 29.63 -26.36 4.15
CA TYR A 821 29.92 -27.63 4.82
C TYR A 821 29.65 -28.85 3.94
N ILE A 822 28.57 -28.83 3.14
CA ILE A 822 28.19 -29.99 2.31
C ILE A 822 29.27 -30.32 1.25
N PRO A 823 29.74 -29.36 0.41
CA PRO A 823 30.84 -29.61 -0.52
C PRO A 823 32.16 -29.97 0.19
N ALA A 824 32.46 -29.33 1.32
CA ALA A 824 33.68 -29.57 2.07
C ALA A 824 33.72 -31.00 2.64
N ARG A 825 32.61 -31.49 3.18
CA ARG A 825 32.46 -32.87 3.66
C ARG A 825 32.56 -33.89 2.53
N ARG A 826 31.97 -33.60 1.36
CA ARG A 826 32.13 -34.46 0.19
C ARG A 826 33.59 -34.55 -0.23
N ALA A 827 34.30 -33.42 -0.31
CA ALA A 827 35.72 -33.38 -0.68
C ALA A 827 36.61 -34.13 0.31
N ALA A 828 36.35 -34.01 1.62
CA ALA A 828 37.10 -34.70 2.67
C ALA A 828 36.86 -36.23 2.71
N ARG A 829 35.86 -36.74 1.99
CA ARG A 829 35.53 -38.18 1.91
C ARG A 829 35.96 -38.85 0.61
N ILE A 830 36.64 -38.12 -0.27
CA ILE A 830 37.13 -38.69 -1.54
C ILE A 830 38.26 -39.69 -1.23
N ASP A 831 38.24 -40.86 -1.87
CA ASP A 831 39.33 -41.82 -1.79
C ASP A 831 40.60 -41.24 -2.45
N PRO A 832 41.75 -41.15 -1.74
CA PRO A 832 43.01 -40.65 -2.30
C PRO A 832 43.42 -41.35 -3.59
N MET A 833 43.17 -42.67 -3.71
CA MET A 833 43.52 -43.45 -4.89
C MET A 833 42.64 -43.11 -6.09
N ALA A 834 41.34 -42.84 -5.88
CA ALA A 834 40.43 -42.40 -6.94
C ALA A 834 40.71 -40.95 -7.37
N ALA A 835 41.18 -40.10 -6.46
CA ALA A 835 41.54 -38.71 -6.74
C ALA A 835 42.77 -38.57 -7.64
N LEU A 836 43.75 -39.47 -7.50
CA LEU A 836 45.01 -39.48 -8.28
C LEU A 836 44.88 -40.14 -9.66
N ARG A 837 43.82 -40.92 -9.90
CA ARG A 837 43.62 -41.71 -11.14
C ARG A 837 42.80 -40.98 -12.22
N ASN A 838 42.22 -39.83 -11.89
CA ASN A 838 41.25 -39.07 -12.71
C ASN A 838 41.86 -37.84 -13.44
N ASP A 839 43.17 -37.82 -13.69
CA ASP A 839 43.86 -36.68 -14.36
C ASP A 839 43.52 -36.49 -15.85
#